data_AF-A0A8C9VRA1-F1
#
_entry.id   AF-A0A8C9VRA1-F1
#
_cell.length_a   1.000
_cell.length_b   1.000
_cell.length_c   1.000
_cell.angle_alpha   90.00
_cell.angle_beta   90.00
_cell.angle_gamma   90.00
#
_symmetry.space_group_name_H-M   'P 1'
#
loop_
_entity.id
_entity.type
_entity.pdbx_description
1 polymer ?
#
loop_
_entity_poly.entity_id
_entity_poly.type
_entity_poly.pdbx_seq_one_letter_code
_entity_poly.pdbx_strand_id
1 'polypeptide(L)'
;MGGQVYLLCFVTLAISFTAGGEVCVSGHDSGPVFEEQPSSLVFPVGLTEEKVTLACQARASPAATYRWRVNGTDVPVGEDPRYEMVAGNLVISSPQYNRDAGSYQCLAINRCGTVISRPANLKFGYLHDFPPDDRSPQTVYEGAGATLICQPPAHYPALSYRWFLNEFPSFVQPSGGRWFVSQVTGNLYLAKAEVNDSGNYFCFTTNNMDISTKSVFSRANPLTVLPDASPRKSAPNIKVRFPSETYALTGHTTHLECFAYGNPVPKIHWRKVDGSLPSKAAASTNSPTLTLSDLSFEDEGVYECEALNSEGRDTYQGRITVQAQPEWLQVMSDSEVEISSELRWSCAAAGKPRPSMRWLRNGHGKLKISHLALEDSGMYQCVAENKHGTIYSNAELRVQVQAPDFRLNPVRRLVPAARGGQVIMECKPRAAPKPTLFWSRGTELLTNNSRVTVTPDGNLQITNISRADEGKYTCFAENYLGKANSTGHLSVRDATKITLAPSNADINQGENVTLQCHASHDPTMDLTFTWSLNGVLYHYKETVGDLVIVNGQLGHAGTYMCTAQTVVDSASATAKLVVRGPPGPPGGVIVTDINETALELRWSRGYDNHSPIGKYIIMGRSPLSPEWRRMQTDPPTIEGNAESACVTGLLPWMDYEFHVIASNILGSGEPSMPSQMVRTREAAPTVAPSGLGGGGGDHHELIITWTPMAREYQNGDEFGYILAFRKRNTPSWMVVKVPHAESSRYVYSNQSLSPYCPFEVKIKAYNRKGEGPFSQMALVHSAEEALTAFEMLVCWESVQDLTTNIVRGYEIRYWRQHEKEAAADRVRTAGLETSARVSGLRPSTFYYVTVLAYNSAGTGPPSPRATVITKKPPPNRPPGNVSWKTDGSWVTVMWDHVKAMKNESAVLGYKVKILVIEWLSKIRLFCWTVERDLITRKP
;
A
#
# COMPACT_ATOMS: atom_id res chain seq x y z
N MET A 1 0.58 5.52 -10.09
CA MET A 1 -0.60 4.97 -10.80
C MET A 1 -0.12 4.42 -12.14
N GLY A 2 0.03 3.10 -12.28
CA GLY A 2 0.36 2.47 -13.56
C GLY A 2 -0.92 1.97 -14.24
N GLY A 3 -1.18 2.40 -15.48
CA GLY A 3 -2.37 1.97 -16.22
C GLY A 3 -2.26 0.51 -16.66
N GLN A 4 -3.13 -0.35 -16.13
CA GLN A 4 -3.21 -1.76 -16.51
C GLN A 4 -3.52 -1.94 -18.00
N VAL A 5 -2.66 -2.64 -18.74
CA VAL A 5 -2.94 -3.07 -20.13
C VAL A 5 -3.53 -4.49 -20.13
N TYR A 6 -4.64 -4.68 -19.40
CA TYR A 6 -5.55 -5.80 -19.64
C TYR A 6 -6.33 -5.47 -20.92
N LEU A 7 -6.16 -6.28 -21.97
CA LEU A 7 -6.79 -5.98 -23.26
C LEU A 7 -8.26 -6.45 -23.26
N LEU A 8 -9.15 -5.49 -23.02
CA LEU A 8 -10.61 -5.69 -22.98
C LEU A 8 -11.18 -6.04 -24.36
N CYS A 9 -12.15 -6.95 -24.39
CA CYS A 9 -12.93 -7.26 -25.58
C CYS A 9 -14.43 -7.25 -25.27
N PHE A 10 -15.18 -6.40 -25.99
CA PHE A 10 -16.64 -6.30 -25.93
C PHE A 10 -17.22 -6.61 -27.31
N VAL A 11 -18.30 -7.40 -27.37
CA VAL A 11 -19.08 -7.64 -28.59
C VAL A 11 -20.57 -7.63 -28.25
N THR A 12 -21.32 -6.75 -28.90
CA THR A 12 -22.79 -6.77 -28.98
C THR A 12 -23.23 -7.29 -30.34
N LEU A 13 -24.38 -7.99 -30.39
CA LEU A 13 -24.79 -8.74 -31.57
C LEU A 13 -26.01 -8.11 -32.26
N ALA A 14 -25.95 -8.03 -33.60
CA ALA A 14 -27.05 -7.64 -34.49
C ALA A 14 -27.23 -8.73 -35.57
N ILE A 15 -28.47 -9.15 -35.80
CA ILE A 15 -28.78 -10.59 -35.77
C ILE A 15 -29.93 -10.87 -36.87
N SER A 16 -30.33 -12.10 -37.36
CA SER A 16 -31.56 -12.47 -38.21
C SER A 16 -31.56 -13.85 -39.03
N PHE A 17 -32.55 -14.78 -38.92
CA PHE A 17 -32.96 -15.93 -39.83
C PHE A 17 -33.11 -17.38 -39.25
N THR A 18 -33.66 -18.33 -40.04
CA THR A 18 -34.72 -19.32 -39.71
C THR A 18 -34.37 -20.82 -39.54
N ALA A 19 -35.31 -21.53 -38.88
CA ALA A 19 -35.70 -22.94 -39.04
C ALA A 19 -34.86 -24.05 -38.39
N GLY A 20 -35.41 -24.67 -37.33
CA GLY A 20 -35.18 -26.09 -36.98
C GLY A 20 -34.63 -26.36 -35.58
N GLY A 21 -35.49 -26.36 -34.56
CA GLY A 21 -35.16 -26.84 -33.22
C GLY A 21 -36.40 -26.95 -32.33
N GLU A 22 -36.46 -27.96 -31.45
CA GLU A 22 -37.56 -28.11 -30.50
C GLU A 22 -37.51 -27.01 -29.42
N VAL A 23 -38.69 -26.56 -28.99
CA VAL A 23 -38.84 -25.42 -28.08
C VAL A 23 -38.86 -25.91 -26.62
N CYS A 24 -38.30 -25.12 -25.71
CA CYS A 24 -38.41 -25.33 -24.27
C CYS A 24 -39.83 -24.93 -23.79
N VAL A 25 -40.80 -25.85 -23.90
CA VAL A 25 -42.25 -25.52 -23.84
C VAL A 25 -42.82 -25.36 -22.41
N SER A 26 -42.15 -25.83 -21.36
CA SER A 26 -42.71 -25.81 -20.00
C SER A 26 -41.88 -25.01 -18.99
N GLY A 27 -42.56 -24.29 -18.09
CA GLY A 27 -41.92 -23.45 -17.06
C GLY A 27 -41.11 -24.21 -16.01
N HIS A 28 -41.13 -25.55 -16.00
CA HIS A 28 -40.36 -26.41 -15.10
C HIS A 28 -39.11 -27.01 -15.77
N ASP A 29 -38.89 -26.72 -17.05
CA ASP A 29 -37.66 -27.09 -17.74
C ASP A 29 -36.50 -26.13 -17.39
N SER A 30 -35.28 -26.54 -17.70
CA SER A 30 -34.06 -25.71 -17.71
C SER A 30 -33.00 -26.38 -18.58
N GLY A 31 -32.29 -25.60 -19.38
CA GLY A 31 -31.18 -26.08 -20.21
C GLY A 31 -29.95 -26.48 -19.39
N PRO A 32 -28.95 -27.14 -20.00
CA PRO A 32 -27.85 -27.73 -19.23
C PRO A 32 -26.81 -26.69 -18.79
N VAL A 33 -26.39 -26.79 -17.53
CA VAL A 33 -25.34 -25.96 -16.91
C VAL A 33 -24.29 -26.87 -16.29
N PHE A 34 -23.03 -26.75 -16.69
CA PHE A 34 -21.95 -27.60 -16.17
C PHE A 34 -21.67 -27.33 -14.68
N GLU A 35 -21.69 -28.38 -13.88
CA GLU A 35 -21.24 -28.40 -12.49
C GLU A 35 -19.77 -28.84 -12.40
N GLU A 36 -19.37 -29.78 -13.28
CA GLU A 36 -18.00 -30.26 -13.43
C GLU A 36 -17.59 -30.23 -14.91
N GLN A 37 -16.35 -29.81 -15.18
CA GLN A 37 -15.78 -29.70 -16.53
C GLN A 37 -14.38 -30.32 -16.57
N PRO A 38 -13.95 -30.90 -17.71
CA PRO A 38 -12.73 -31.69 -17.75
C PRO A 38 -11.46 -30.83 -17.66
N SER A 39 -10.45 -31.39 -17.01
CA SER A 39 -9.09 -30.86 -16.92
C SER A 39 -8.17 -31.51 -17.96
N SER A 40 -7.15 -30.76 -18.41
CA SER A 40 -6.08 -31.34 -19.24
C SER A 40 -5.21 -32.26 -18.39
N LEU A 41 -4.76 -33.40 -18.94
CA LEU A 41 -4.00 -34.40 -18.21
C LEU A 41 -2.91 -35.07 -19.07
N VAL A 42 -1.94 -35.70 -18.40
CA VAL A 42 -0.84 -36.42 -19.04
C VAL A 42 -0.84 -37.88 -18.60
N PHE A 43 -1.11 -38.79 -19.52
CA PHE A 43 -1.12 -40.23 -19.24
C PHE A 43 0.31 -40.82 -19.24
N PRO A 44 0.75 -41.51 -18.19
CA PRO A 44 2.09 -42.11 -18.11
C PRO A 44 2.20 -43.41 -18.92
N VAL A 45 2.92 -43.38 -20.05
CA VAL A 45 3.15 -44.58 -20.87
C VAL A 45 4.08 -45.55 -20.14
N GLY A 46 3.58 -46.75 -19.84
CA GLY A 46 4.35 -47.85 -19.22
C GLY A 46 4.07 -48.10 -17.73
N LEU A 47 3.00 -47.52 -17.17
CA LEU A 47 2.48 -47.86 -15.83
C LEU A 47 1.33 -48.87 -15.88
N THR A 48 0.95 -49.38 -14.71
CA THR A 48 -0.18 -50.30 -14.49
C THR A 48 -1.56 -49.62 -14.52
N GLU A 49 -1.64 -48.32 -14.84
CA GLU A 49 -2.92 -47.63 -15.01
C GLU A 49 -3.50 -47.90 -16.40
N GLU A 50 -4.47 -48.81 -16.48
CA GLU A 50 -5.08 -49.19 -17.75
C GLU A 50 -6.16 -48.21 -18.24
N LYS A 51 -6.50 -47.15 -17.50
CA LYS A 51 -7.62 -46.24 -17.84
C LYS A 51 -7.30 -44.76 -17.59
N VAL A 52 -7.89 -43.90 -18.42
CA VAL A 52 -7.99 -42.44 -18.23
C VAL A 52 -9.46 -42.05 -18.03
N THR A 53 -9.75 -41.06 -17.19
CA THR A 53 -11.11 -40.51 -17.03
C THR A 53 -11.09 -38.99 -17.23
N LEU A 54 -11.97 -38.50 -18.10
CA LEU A 54 -12.25 -37.08 -18.32
C LEU A 54 -13.63 -36.76 -17.75
N ALA A 55 -13.67 -35.95 -16.70
CA ALA A 55 -14.89 -35.65 -15.97
C ALA A 55 -15.79 -34.64 -16.71
N CYS A 56 -17.10 -34.83 -16.67
CA CYS A 56 -18.10 -33.90 -17.18
C CYS A 56 -19.48 -34.17 -16.56
N GLN A 57 -20.04 -33.19 -15.86
CA GLN A 57 -21.37 -33.28 -15.27
C GLN A 57 -22.10 -31.94 -15.38
N ALA A 58 -23.41 -31.99 -15.69
CA ALA A 58 -24.26 -30.83 -15.88
C ALA A 58 -25.65 -31.01 -15.25
N ARG A 59 -26.14 -29.94 -14.62
CA ARG A 59 -27.50 -29.81 -14.09
C ARG A 59 -28.45 -29.37 -15.22
N ALA A 60 -29.59 -30.04 -15.37
CA ALA A 60 -30.60 -29.73 -16.38
C ALA A 60 -31.98 -30.31 -16.00
N SER A 61 -33.07 -29.74 -16.53
CA SER A 61 -34.43 -30.29 -16.43
C SER A 61 -35.09 -30.33 -17.82
N PRO A 62 -35.38 -31.52 -18.39
CA PRO A 62 -35.01 -32.85 -17.92
C PRO A 62 -33.48 -33.05 -17.90
N ALA A 63 -33.03 -34.11 -17.24
CA ALA A 63 -31.61 -34.43 -17.08
C ALA A 63 -30.85 -34.47 -18.43
N ALA A 64 -29.61 -34.00 -18.42
CA ALA A 64 -28.80 -33.91 -19.62
C ALA A 64 -28.31 -35.29 -20.11
N THR A 65 -28.27 -35.42 -21.43
CA THR A 65 -27.50 -36.45 -22.14
C THR A 65 -26.15 -35.86 -22.57
N TYR A 66 -25.15 -36.71 -22.77
CA TYR A 66 -23.78 -36.27 -23.04
C TYR A 66 -23.25 -36.82 -24.36
N ARG A 67 -22.37 -36.04 -25.01
CA ARG A 67 -21.54 -36.49 -26.12
C ARG A 67 -20.14 -35.90 -26.01
N TRP A 68 -19.12 -36.67 -26.36
CA TRP A 68 -17.74 -36.21 -26.37
C TRP A 68 -17.22 -35.96 -27.78
N ARG A 69 -16.35 -34.98 -27.92
CA ARG A 69 -15.54 -34.71 -29.11
C ARG A 69 -14.07 -34.73 -28.76
N VAL A 70 -13.23 -35.23 -29.66
CA VAL A 70 -11.77 -35.05 -29.66
C VAL A 70 -11.38 -34.32 -30.94
N ASN A 71 -10.61 -33.24 -30.83
CA ASN A 71 -10.15 -32.41 -31.96
C ASN A 71 -11.29 -31.94 -32.91
N GLY A 72 -12.53 -31.86 -32.41
CA GLY A 72 -13.73 -31.49 -33.17
C GLY A 72 -14.56 -32.66 -33.73
N THR A 73 -14.02 -33.87 -33.79
CA THR A 73 -14.75 -35.10 -34.21
C THR A 73 -15.40 -35.79 -33.02
N ASP A 74 -16.63 -36.30 -33.18
CA ASP A 74 -17.35 -37.06 -32.14
C ASP A 74 -16.57 -38.34 -31.76
N VAL A 75 -16.52 -38.68 -30.47
CA VAL A 75 -15.84 -39.88 -29.94
C VAL A 75 -16.76 -41.11 -30.10
N PRO A 76 -16.28 -42.24 -30.64
CA PRO A 76 -17.10 -43.42 -30.96
C PRO A 76 -17.38 -44.30 -29.72
N VAL A 77 -18.05 -43.71 -28.72
CA VAL A 77 -18.48 -44.38 -27.48
C VAL A 77 -19.44 -45.52 -27.80
N GLY A 78 -19.10 -46.74 -27.34
CA GLY A 78 -19.90 -47.94 -27.60
C GLY A 78 -19.64 -48.63 -28.95
N GLU A 79 -18.89 -48.02 -29.86
CA GLU A 79 -18.42 -48.66 -31.10
C GLU A 79 -16.99 -49.22 -30.95
N ASP A 80 -16.07 -48.44 -30.36
CA ASP A 80 -14.76 -48.92 -29.89
C ASP A 80 -14.87 -49.21 -28.38
N PRO A 81 -14.74 -50.47 -27.92
CA PRO A 81 -15.04 -50.88 -26.53
C PRO A 81 -14.07 -50.31 -25.48
N ARG A 82 -13.07 -49.55 -25.92
CA ARG A 82 -12.20 -48.77 -25.03
C ARG A 82 -12.88 -47.52 -24.47
N TYR A 83 -13.86 -46.95 -25.19
CA TYR A 83 -14.56 -45.73 -24.78
C TYR A 83 -15.87 -46.07 -24.06
N GLU A 84 -15.90 -45.80 -22.76
CA GLU A 84 -17.05 -46.00 -21.88
C GLU A 84 -17.51 -44.63 -21.36
N MET A 85 -18.84 -44.38 -21.27
CA MET A 85 -19.38 -43.11 -20.78
C MET A 85 -20.23 -43.34 -19.53
N VAL A 86 -19.72 -42.92 -18.38
CA VAL A 86 -20.30 -43.18 -17.07
C VAL A 86 -20.79 -41.86 -16.47
N ALA A 87 -22.11 -41.66 -16.45
CA ALA A 87 -22.75 -40.44 -15.93
C ALA A 87 -22.16 -39.13 -16.50
N GLY A 88 -21.83 -39.12 -17.80
CA GLY A 88 -21.24 -37.98 -18.50
C GLY A 88 -19.71 -38.00 -18.59
N ASN A 89 -19.03 -38.65 -17.65
CA ASN A 89 -17.58 -38.82 -17.68
C ASN A 89 -17.16 -39.77 -18.82
N LEU A 90 -16.14 -39.40 -19.61
CA LEU A 90 -15.54 -40.27 -20.62
C LEU A 90 -14.38 -41.05 -20.00
N VAL A 91 -14.48 -42.38 -20.02
CA VAL A 91 -13.44 -43.30 -19.60
C VAL A 91 -12.80 -43.92 -20.86
N ILE A 92 -11.48 -43.85 -20.96
CA ILE A 92 -10.70 -44.41 -22.07
C ILE A 92 -9.81 -45.53 -21.51
N SER A 93 -10.12 -46.77 -21.89
CA SER A 93 -9.36 -47.97 -21.49
C SER A 93 -8.26 -48.28 -22.51
N SER A 94 -7.07 -48.66 -22.03
CA SER A 94 -5.86 -48.84 -22.84
C SER A 94 -5.63 -47.70 -23.85
N PRO A 95 -5.45 -46.45 -23.37
CA PRO A 95 -5.33 -45.27 -24.23
C PRO A 95 -4.07 -45.30 -25.09
N GLN A 96 -4.19 -44.87 -26.35
CA GLN A 96 -3.16 -44.99 -27.39
C GLN A 96 -2.77 -43.62 -27.94
N TYR A 97 -1.48 -43.27 -27.87
CA TYR A 97 -0.96 -41.96 -28.27
C TYR A 97 -1.42 -41.49 -29.66
N ASN A 98 -1.45 -42.38 -30.64
CA ASN A 98 -1.80 -42.06 -32.03
C ASN A 98 -3.31 -41.99 -32.31
N ARG A 99 -4.18 -42.30 -31.34
CA ARG A 99 -5.64 -42.25 -31.48
C ARG A 99 -6.33 -41.32 -30.47
N ASP A 100 -5.79 -41.28 -29.25
CA ASP A 100 -6.42 -40.65 -28.09
C ASP A 100 -5.68 -39.36 -27.64
N ALA A 101 -4.59 -38.96 -28.28
CA ALA A 101 -3.97 -37.65 -28.01
C ALA A 101 -4.75 -36.53 -28.70
N GLY A 102 -5.22 -35.54 -27.93
CA GLY A 102 -6.02 -34.45 -28.50
C GLY A 102 -6.71 -33.55 -27.47
N SER A 103 -7.39 -32.54 -27.98
CA SER A 103 -8.26 -31.65 -27.20
C SER A 103 -9.67 -32.20 -27.15
N TYR A 104 -10.09 -32.68 -25.98
CA TYR A 104 -11.42 -33.20 -25.71
C TYR A 104 -12.38 -32.09 -25.27
N GLN A 105 -13.65 -32.19 -25.69
CA GLN A 105 -14.74 -31.36 -25.21
C GLN A 105 -16.00 -32.20 -24.97
N CYS A 106 -16.70 -31.91 -23.89
CA CYS A 106 -17.98 -32.51 -23.54
C CYS A 106 -19.13 -31.59 -24.01
N LEU A 107 -20.17 -32.19 -24.57
CA LEU A 107 -21.43 -31.54 -24.95
C LEU A 107 -22.52 -32.07 -24.03
N ALA A 108 -23.16 -31.20 -23.25
CA ALA A 108 -24.35 -31.53 -22.46
C ALA A 108 -25.60 -31.06 -23.23
N ILE A 109 -26.58 -31.95 -23.38
CA ILE A 109 -27.70 -31.84 -24.31
C ILE A 109 -29.02 -32.20 -23.60
N ASN A 110 -30.02 -31.31 -23.64
CA ASN A 110 -31.42 -31.65 -23.34
C ASN A 110 -32.39 -30.91 -24.30
N ARG A 111 -33.71 -31.05 -24.07
CA ARG A 111 -34.74 -30.45 -24.94
C ARG A 111 -34.76 -28.93 -25.03
N CYS A 112 -34.07 -28.24 -24.12
CA CYS A 112 -33.94 -26.78 -24.14
C CYS A 112 -32.61 -26.33 -24.78
N GLY A 113 -31.69 -27.26 -25.09
CA GLY A 113 -30.53 -26.97 -25.93
C GLY A 113 -29.25 -27.73 -25.55
N THR A 114 -28.15 -27.25 -26.13
CA THR A 114 -26.82 -27.84 -26.01
C THR A 114 -25.77 -26.82 -25.58
N VAL A 115 -24.92 -27.18 -24.63
CA VAL A 115 -23.74 -26.40 -24.21
C VAL A 115 -22.46 -27.23 -24.33
N ILE A 116 -21.34 -26.58 -24.60
CA ILE A 116 -20.01 -27.19 -24.77
C ILE A 116 -19.09 -26.77 -23.60
N SER A 117 -18.31 -27.71 -23.07
CA SER A 117 -17.34 -27.49 -22.01
C SER A 117 -16.09 -26.75 -22.50
N ARG A 118 -15.26 -26.29 -21.54
CA ARG A 118 -13.85 -25.95 -21.81
C ARG A 118 -13.10 -27.14 -22.43
N PRO A 119 -12.06 -26.91 -23.25
CA PRO A 119 -11.22 -27.95 -23.82
C PRO A 119 -10.24 -28.56 -22.81
N ALA A 120 -10.12 -29.88 -22.83
CA ALA A 120 -9.21 -30.66 -22.01
C ALA A 120 -8.23 -31.45 -22.88
N ASN A 121 -6.93 -31.15 -22.78
CA ASN A 121 -5.91 -31.81 -23.58
C ASN A 121 -5.47 -33.12 -22.93
N LEU A 122 -5.69 -34.25 -23.60
CA LEU A 122 -5.06 -35.52 -23.26
C LEU A 122 -3.72 -35.62 -24.00
N LYS A 123 -2.63 -35.73 -23.23
CA LYS A 123 -1.27 -35.94 -23.73
C LYS A 123 -0.67 -37.20 -23.12
N PHE A 124 0.42 -37.68 -23.69
CA PHE A 124 1.10 -38.90 -23.27
C PHE A 124 2.52 -38.55 -22.79
N GLY A 125 2.86 -39.00 -21.58
CA GLY A 125 4.19 -38.82 -21.00
C GLY A 125 5.15 -39.89 -21.47
N TYR A 126 6.38 -39.50 -21.80
CA TYR A 126 7.43 -40.40 -22.27
C TYR A 126 8.82 -39.90 -21.86
N LEU A 127 9.77 -40.83 -21.78
CA LEU A 127 11.20 -40.54 -21.59
C LEU A 127 12.00 -41.60 -22.35
N HIS A 128 12.55 -41.21 -23.50
CA HIS A 128 13.47 -42.04 -24.26
C HIS A 128 14.85 -42.11 -23.56
N ASP A 129 15.69 -43.02 -24.04
CA ASP A 129 17.07 -43.13 -23.57
C ASP A 129 17.94 -42.09 -24.31
N PHE A 130 19.13 -41.78 -23.77
CA PHE A 130 20.00 -40.76 -24.37
C PHE A 130 20.41 -41.10 -25.81
N PRO A 131 20.51 -40.10 -26.72
CA PRO A 131 20.94 -40.34 -28.08
C PRO A 131 22.37 -40.92 -28.14
N PRO A 132 22.69 -41.75 -29.14
CA PRO A 132 24.04 -42.28 -29.34
C PRO A 132 24.97 -41.18 -29.84
N ASP A 133 25.61 -40.50 -28.89
CA ASP A 133 26.53 -39.37 -29.10
C ASP A 133 28.00 -39.78 -28.82
N ASP A 134 28.93 -39.13 -29.51
CA ASP A 134 30.38 -39.34 -29.39
C ASP A 134 31.02 -38.18 -28.60
N ARG A 135 31.02 -38.33 -27.28
CA ARG A 135 31.36 -37.27 -26.33
C ARG A 135 32.87 -37.09 -26.23
N SER A 136 33.40 -36.22 -27.08
CA SER A 136 34.81 -35.84 -27.09
C SER A 136 35.31 -35.45 -25.69
N PRO A 137 36.41 -36.05 -25.18
CA PRO A 137 37.04 -35.63 -23.93
C PRO A 137 37.38 -34.14 -23.92
N GLN A 138 36.96 -33.41 -22.89
CA GLN A 138 37.31 -32.00 -22.71
C GLN A 138 38.61 -31.89 -21.91
N THR A 139 39.60 -31.18 -22.44
CA THR A 139 40.80 -30.78 -21.70
C THR A 139 40.79 -29.27 -21.46
N VAL A 140 41.04 -28.85 -20.22
CA VAL A 140 41.17 -27.44 -19.81
C VAL A 140 42.39 -27.26 -18.91
N TYR A 141 42.84 -26.02 -18.73
CA TYR A 141 43.85 -25.66 -17.72
C TYR A 141 43.17 -25.20 -16.42
N GLU A 142 43.87 -25.37 -15.31
CA GLU A 142 43.46 -24.89 -13.99
C GLU A 142 43.12 -23.38 -14.00
N GLY A 143 42.02 -23.02 -13.34
CA GLY A 143 41.47 -21.66 -13.36
C GLY A 143 40.59 -21.30 -14.57
N ALA A 144 40.57 -22.10 -15.65
CA ALA A 144 39.64 -21.90 -16.77
C ALA A 144 38.23 -22.44 -16.46
N GLY A 145 37.20 -21.90 -17.11
CA GLY A 145 35.82 -22.41 -16.98
C GLY A 145 35.50 -23.53 -17.98
N ALA A 146 34.57 -24.43 -17.61
CA ALA A 146 34.17 -25.58 -18.43
C ALA A 146 32.64 -25.77 -18.52
N THR A 147 32.16 -26.44 -19.58
CA THR A 147 30.75 -26.83 -19.79
C THR A 147 30.73 -28.27 -20.26
N LEU A 148 30.08 -29.15 -19.50
CA LEU A 148 29.79 -30.51 -19.91
C LEU A 148 28.35 -30.57 -20.40
N ILE A 149 28.18 -30.94 -21.67
CA ILE A 149 26.90 -30.81 -22.38
C ILE A 149 26.03 -32.03 -22.07
N CYS A 150 24.80 -31.83 -21.59
CA CYS A 150 23.92 -32.95 -21.26
C CYS A 150 23.39 -33.63 -22.54
N GLN A 151 22.90 -32.86 -23.52
CA GLN A 151 22.08 -33.36 -24.64
C GLN A 151 20.94 -34.27 -24.16
N PRO A 152 19.84 -33.72 -23.59
CA PRO A 152 18.76 -34.52 -23.04
C PRO A 152 18.10 -35.45 -24.07
N PRO A 153 17.59 -36.62 -23.64
CA PRO A 153 16.72 -37.45 -24.47
C PRO A 153 15.39 -36.73 -24.78
N ALA A 154 14.71 -37.19 -25.83
CA ALA A 154 13.35 -36.75 -26.13
C ALA A 154 12.37 -37.19 -25.02
N HIS A 155 11.54 -36.26 -24.56
CA HIS A 155 10.72 -36.41 -23.35
C HIS A 155 9.44 -35.58 -23.37
N TYR A 156 8.47 -35.97 -22.54
CA TYR A 156 7.36 -35.13 -22.09
C TYR A 156 6.79 -35.67 -20.75
N PRO A 157 6.38 -34.84 -19.78
CA PRO A 157 6.64 -33.41 -19.63
C PRO A 157 8.13 -33.12 -19.31
N ALA A 158 8.45 -31.90 -18.89
CA ALA A 158 9.81 -31.42 -18.69
C ALA A 158 10.62 -32.24 -17.66
N LEU A 159 11.93 -32.32 -17.88
CA LEU A 159 12.87 -33.07 -17.03
C LEU A 159 13.47 -32.20 -15.91
N SER A 160 13.91 -32.90 -14.86
CA SER A 160 14.82 -32.40 -13.83
C SER A 160 16.23 -32.95 -14.07
N TYR A 161 17.24 -32.14 -13.78
CA TYR A 161 18.62 -32.39 -14.18
C TYR A 161 19.59 -32.41 -13.00
N ARG A 162 20.37 -33.50 -12.91
CA ARG A 162 21.51 -33.65 -11.98
C ARG A 162 22.71 -34.21 -12.73
N TRP A 163 23.89 -34.16 -12.11
CA TRP A 163 25.10 -34.78 -12.63
C TRP A 163 25.78 -35.59 -11.54
N PHE A 164 26.43 -36.70 -11.89
CA PHE A 164 27.30 -37.45 -10.99
C PHE A 164 28.70 -37.66 -11.58
N LEU A 165 29.68 -37.83 -10.70
CA LEU A 165 31.09 -37.96 -11.02
C LEU A 165 31.60 -39.38 -10.74
N ASN A 166 32.21 -39.99 -11.75
CA ASN A 166 32.80 -41.33 -11.80
C ASN A 166 31.81 -42.49 -11.58
N GLU A 167 31.09 -42.52 -10.46
CA GLU A 167 30.18 -43.61 -10.07
C GLU A 167 28.85 -43.07 -9.55
N PHE A 168 27.76 -43.77 -9.87
CA PHE A 168 26.42 -43.43 -9.36
C PHE A 168 26.26 -43.95 -7.92
N PRO A 169 25.71 -43.17 -6.96
CA PRO A 169 25.03 -41.88 -7.10
C PRO A 169 25.86 -40.68 -6.55
N SER A 170 27.14 -40.56 -6.92
CA SER A 170 28.04 -39.48 -6.49
C SER A 170 27.69 -38.11 -7.12
N PHE A 171 26.52 -37.56 -6.76
CA PHE A 171 25.98 -36.35 -7.35
C PHE A 171 26.83 -35.10 -7.02
N VAL A 172 27.16 -34.34 -8.06
CA VAL A 172 27.88 -33.05 -7.98
C VAL A 172 27.05 -32.07 -7.16
N GLN A 173 27.61 -31.60 -6.04
CA GLN A 173 26.95 -30.66 -5.13
C GLN A 173 27.27 -29.20 -5.52
N PRO A 174 26.26 -28.35 -5.80
CA PRO A 174 26.47 -26.93 -6.11
C PRO A 174 27.07 -26.15 -4.93
N SER A 175 28.39 -26.07 -4.91
CA SER A 175 29.17 -25.50 -3.81
C SER A 175 29.65 -24.08 -4.12
N GLY A 176 29.28 -23.12 -3.28
CA GLY A 176 29.82 -21.74 -3.28
C GLY A 176 29.60 -20.90 -4.56
N GLY A 177 28.77 -21.36 -5.50
CA GLY A 177 28.65 -20.77 -6.84
C GLY A 177 29.76 -21.19 -7.83
N ARG A 178 30.61 -22.16 -7.49
CA ARG A 178 31.64 -22.69 -8.41
C ARG A 178 31.05 -23.60 -9.50
N TRP A 179 29.91 -24.23 -9.20
CA TRP A 179 29.20 -25.18 -10.07
C TRP A 179 27.75 -24.75 -10.30
N PHE A 180 27.22 -25.03 -11.49
CA PHE A 180 25.81 -24.81 -11.81
C PHE A 180 25.28 -25.87 -12.80
N VAL A 181 24.07 -26.40 -12.57
CA VAL A 181 23.36 -27.27 -13.52
C VAL A 181 22.14 -26.53 -14.03
N SER A 182 22.16 -26.16 -15.31
CA SER A 182 21.01 -25.56 -15.99
C SER A 182 19.86 -26.55 -16.02
N GLN A 183 18.69 -26.17 -15.48
CA GLN A 183 17.46 -26.96 -15.58
C GLN A 183 16.74 -26.73 -16.93
N VAL A 184 17.17 -25.74 -17.71
CA VAL A 184 16.67 -25.50 -19.09
C VAL A 184 17.39 -26.36 -20.13
N THR A 185 18.70 -26.57 -19.99
CA THR A 185 19.53 -27.31 -20.98
C THR A 185 20.08 -28.64 -20.47
N GLY A 186 20.03 -28.86 -19.17
CA GLY A 186 20.69 -29.95 -18.47
C GLY A 186 22.20 -29.81 -18.30
N ASN A 187 22.86 -28.84 -18.94
CA ASN A 187 24.32 -28.75 -18.96
C ASN A 187 24.91 -28.43 -17.58
N LEU A 188 26.07 -29.02 -17.26
CA LEU A 188 26.87 -28.69 -16.08
C LEU A 188 27.91 -27.62 -16.45
N TYR A 189 27.93 -26.52 -15.71
CA TYR A 189 28.84 -25.41 -15.86
C TYR A 189 29.76 -25.29 -14.64
N LEU A 190 31.01 -24.94 -14.91
CA LEU A 190 32.10 -24.84 -13.96
C LEU A 190 32.76 -23.47 -14.09
N ALA A 191 32.65 -22.61 -13.07
CA ALA A 191 33.11 -21.21 -13.13
C ALA A 191 34.64 -21.11 -13.24
N LYS A 192 35.34 -21.99 -12.52
CA LYS A 192 36.78 -22.26 -12.62
C LYS A 192 37.03 -23.75 -12.31
N ALA A 193 37.91 -24.36 -13.10
CA ALA A 193 38.37 -25.72 -12.91
C ALA A 193 39.53 -25.79 -11.91
N GLU A 194 39.55 -26.85 -11.12
CA GLU A 194 40.58 -27.26 -10.16
C GLU A 194 41.04 -28.68 -10.56
N VAL A 195 42.30 -29.06 -10.30
CA VAL A 195 42.87 -30.32 -10.84
C VAL A 195 42.07 -31.57 -10.41
N ASN A 196 41.49 -31.52 -9.20
CA ASN A 196 40.62 -32.54 -8.62
C ASN A 196 39.23 -32.67 -9.28
N ASP A 197 38.84 -31.75 -10.16
CA ASP A 197 37.61 -31.87 -10.96
C ASP A 197 37.76 -32.86 -12.14
N SER A 198 38.96 -33.40 -12.37
CA SER A 198 39.21 -34.36 -13.46
C SER A 198 38.48 -35.69 -13.22
N GLY A 199 37.76 -36.19 -14.22
CA GLY A 199 37.03 -37.45 -14.14
C GLY A 199 35.92 -37.62 -15.18
N ASN A 200 35.10 -38.65 -15.02
CA ASN A 200 34.01 -39.00 -15.93
C ASN A 200 32.67 -38.49 -15.37
N TYR A 201 32.04 -37.54 -16.07
CA TYR A 201 30.79 -36.93 -15.65
C TYR A 201 29.59 -37.49 -16.42
N PHE A 202 28.49 -37.75 -15.72
CA PHE A 202 27.28 -38.33 -16.30
C PHE A 202 26.08 -37.42 -16.02
N CYS A 203 25.37 -36.98 -17.06
CA CYS A 203 24.11 -36.25 -16.91
C CYS A 203 23.03 -37.25 -16.52
N PHE A 204 22.32 -37.01 -15.42
CA PHE A 204 21.24 -37.84 -14.90
C PHE A 204 19.92 -37.06 -15.00
N THR A 205 18.91 -37.68 -15.63
CA THR A 205 17.62 -37.05 -15.87
C THR A 205 16.46 -37.84 -15.28
N THR A 206 15.49 -37.11 -14.72
CA THR A 206 14.25 -37.66 -14.17
C THR A 206 13.05 -36.84 -14.63
N ASN A 207 12.01 -37.53 -15.11
CA ASN A 207 10.71 -36.94 -15.43
C ASN A 207 9.82 -36.97 -14.19
N ASN A 208 9.15 -35.86 -13.87
CA ASN A 208 8.42 -35.68 -12.60
C ASN A 208 6.96 -36.15 -12.68
N MET A 209 6.74 -37.33 -13.26
CA MET A 209 5.44 -38.01 -13.32
C MET A 209 5.26 -38.83 -12.04
N ASP A 210 4.24 -38.51 -11.23
CA ASP A 210 4.13 -38.87 -9.80
C ASP A 210 4.29 -40.36 -9.43
N ILE A 211 4.05 -41.29 -10.36
CA ILE A 211 3.94 -42.73 -10.06
C ILE A 211 5.04 -43.57 -10.76
N SER A 212 5.83 -43.00 -11.69
CA SER A 212 6.99 -43.71 -12.27
C SER A 212 8.14 -42.79 -12.70
N THR A 213 9.08 -42.58 -11.78
CA THR A 213 10.36 -41.92 -12.10
C THR A 213 11.26 -42.87 -12.89
N LYS A 214 10.97 -43.11 -14.18
CA LYS A 214 12.00 -43.62 -15.11
C LYS A 214 13.15 -42.61 -15.07
N SER A 215 14.34 -43.07 -14.72
CA SER A 215 15.56 -42.27 -14.72
C SER A 215 16.52 -42.81 -15.77
N VAL A 216 17.09 -41.95 -16.59
CA VAL A 216 18.13 -42.31 -17.56
C VAL A 216 19.33 -41.41 -17.38
N PHE A 217 20.52 -41.90 -17.74
CA PHE A 217 21.75 -41.12 -17.66
C PHE A 217 22.57 -41.23 -18.95
N SER A 218 23.39 -40.21 -19.23
CA SER A 218 24.20 -40.13 -20.43
C SER A 218 25.34 -41.14 -20.41
N ARG A 219 26.04 -41.29 -21.55
CA ARG A 219 27.42 -41.80 -21.54
C ARG A 219 28.33 -40.84 -20.76
N ALA A 220 29.53 -41.31 -20.40
CA ALA A 220 30.53 -40.48 -19.74
C ALA A 220 30.90 -39.25 -20.58
N ASN A 221 31.17 -38.14 -19.90
CA ASN A 221 31.77 -36.92 -20.43
C ASN A 221 33.12 -36.77 -19.70
N PRO A 222 34.25 -37.18 -20.31
CA PRO A 222 35.55 -37.09 -19.66
C PRO A 222 36.03 -35.64 -19.59
N LEU A 223 36.36 -35.16 -18.40
CA LEU A 223 37.01 -33.87 -18.16
C LEU A 223 38.44 -34.10 -17.65
N THR A 224 39.42 -33.45 -18.25
CA THR A 224 40.82 -33.44 -17.81
C THR A 224 41.24 -32.01 -17.51
N VAL A 225 41.69 -31.75 -16.28
CA VAL A 225 42.18 -30.43 -15.85
C VAL A 225 43.69 -30.50 -15.68
N LEU A 226 44.41 -29.82 -16.57
CA LEU A 226 45.87 -29.70 -16.52
C LEU A 226 46.27 -28.62 -15.51
N PRO A 227 47.25 -28.88 -14.61
CA PRO A 227 47.75 -27.87 -13.68
C PRO A 227 48.40 -26.70 -14.42
N ASP A 228 48.20 -25.47 -13.92
CA ASP A 228 48.91 -24.26 -14.37
C ASP A 228 49.79 -23.78 -13.21
N ALA A 229 51.08 -23.52 -13.47
CA ALA A 229 52.01 -23.02 -12.46
C ALA A 229 51.68 -21.59 -11.98
N SER A 230 50.84 -20.86 -12.73
CA SER A 230 50.31 -19.55 -12.35
C SER A 230 48.89 -19.36 -12.93
N PRO A 231 47.86 -20.02 -12.34
CA PRO A 231 46.51 -20.06 -12.90
C PRO A 231 45.97 -18.65 -13.17
N ARG A 232 45.81 -18.32 -14.46
CA ARG A 232 45.53 -16.93 -14.86
C ARG A 232 44.23 -16.44 -14.25
N LYS A 233 44.30 -15.27 -13.62
CA LYS A 233 43.11 -14.52 -13.23
C LYS A 233 42.34 -14.08 -14.48
N SER A 234 41.02 -14.01 -14.37
CA SER A 234 40.12 -13.65 -15.47
C SER A 234 38.87 -12.92 -14.97
N ALA A 235 38.49 -11.85 -15.66
CA ALA A 235 37.24 -11.13 -15.43
C ALA A 235 36.01 -12.04 -15.73
N PRO A 236 34.83 -11.72 -15.19
CA PRO A 236 33.64 -12.53 -15.38
C PRO A 236 33.23 -12.62 -16.86
N ASN A 237 32.70 -13.76 -17.28
CA ASN A 237 32.08 -13.91 -18.59
C ASN A 237 30.82 -14.78 -18.53
N ILE A 238 29.64 -14.15 -18.68
CA ILE A 238 28.32 -14.77 -18.56
C ILE A 238 28.09 -15.73 -19.74
N LYS A 239 28.08 -17.03 -19.43
CA LYS A 239 27.86 -18.15 -20.38
C LYS A 239 26.40 -18.62 -20.40
N VAL A 240 25.78 -18.78 -19.24
CA VAL A 240 24.34 -19.07 -19.17
C VAL A 240 23.60 -17.75 -19.15
N ARG A 241 22.59 -17.64 -20.02
CA ARG A 241 21.76 -16.45 -20.23
C ARG A 241 20.32 -16.91 -20.40
N PHE A 242 19.41 -16.32 -19.63
CA PHE A 242 17.97 -16.49 -19.83
C PHE A 242 17.52 -15.82 -21.15
N PRO A 243 16.36 -16.19 -21.72
CA PRO A 243 15.89 -15.60 -22.98
C PRO A 243 15.75 -14.08 -22.89
N SER A 244 16.21 -13.37 -23.94
CA SER A 244 16.13 -11.91 -24.02
C SER A 244 14.69 -11.38 -24.01
N GLU A 245 13.73 -12.20 -24.45
CA GLU A 245 12.30 -12.02 -24.26
C GLU A 245 11.73 -13.32 -23.67
N THR A 246 11.27 -13.24 -22.41
CA THR A 246 10.67 -14.35 -21.65
C THR A 246 9.18 -14.11 -21.50
N TYR A 247 8.36 -14.96 -22.11
CA TYR A 247 6.89 -14.90 -21.99
C TYR A 247 6.41 -15.83 -20.89
N ALA A 248 5.85 -15.25 -19.82
CA ALA A 248 5.42 -16.00 -18.64
C ALA A 248 3.93 -15.79 -18.34
N LEU A 249 3.30 -16.78 -17.69
CA LEU A 249 1.87 -16.74 -17.36
C LEU A 249 1.61 -16.20 -15.96
N THR A 250 0.53 -15.43 -15.80
CA THR A 250 0.03 -15.00 -14.48
C THR A 250 -0.22 -16.19 -13.55
N GLY A 251 0.08 -16.02 -12.26
CA GLY A 251 -0.07 -17.06 -11.23
C GLY A 251 0.93 -18.23 -11.33
N HIS A 252 1.78 -18.27 -12.36
CA HIS A 252 2.78 -19.31 -12.53
C HIS A 252 4.14 -18.87 -11.98
N THR A 253 4.99 -19.85 -11.66
CA THR A 253 6.40 -19.62 -11.32
C THR A 253 7.26 -19.61 -12.59
N THR A 254 8.27 -18.74 -12.65
CA THR A 254 9.28 -18.70 -13.72
C THR A 254 10.68 -18.60 -13.12
N HIS A 255 11.65 -19.23 -13.76
CA HIS A 255 13.05 -19.23 -13.35
C HIS A 255 13.92 -18.57 -14.42
N LEU A 256 14.77 -17.62 -14.04
CA LEU A 256 15.82 -17.06 -14.90
C LEU A 256 17.16 -17.67 -14.49
N GLU A 257 17.93 -18.17 -15.46
CA GLU A 257 19.27 -18.73 -15.23
C GLU A 257 20.36 -17.76 -15.72
N CYS A 258 21.39 -17.54 -14.90
CA CYS A 258 22.56 -16.76 -15.25
C CYS A 258 23.81 -17.31 -14.54
N PHE A 259 24.87 -17.59 -15.29
CA PHE A 259 26.11 -18.13 -14.75
C PHE A 259 27.32 -17.68 -15.57
N ALA A 260 28.42 -17.38 -14.88
CA ALA A 260 29.62 -16.81 -15.46
C ALA A 260 30.88 -17.61 -15.13
N TYR A 261 31.79 -17.69 -16.09
CA TYR A 261 33.17 -18.11 -15.85
C TYR A 261 33.96 -16.97 -15.22
N GLY A 262 35.01 -17.29 -14.46
CA GLY A 262 35.97 -16.30 -13.97
C GLY A 262 36.85 -16.85 -12.85
N ASN A 263 38.05 -16.27 -12.73
CA ASN A 263 39.01 -16.59 -11.69
C ASN A 263 39.51 -15.29 -11.02
N PRO A 264 39.10 -14.99 -9.77
CA PRO A 264 38.27 -15.81 -8.86
C PRO A 264 36.82 -16.00 -9.32
N VAL A 265 36.13 -16.98 -8.70
CA VAL A 265 34.71 -17.31 -9.00
C VAL A 265 33.83 -16.05 -8.93
N PRO A 266 33.10 -15.69 -10.01
CA PRO A 266 32.22 -14.52 -9.99
C PRO A 266 31.05 -14.66 -9.01
N LYS A 267 30.63 -13.52 -8.46
CA LYS A 267 29.39 -13.39 -7.68
C LYS A 267 28.26 -12.87 -8.55
N ILE A 268 27.16 -13.63 -8.62
CA ILE A 268 25.92 -13.28 -9.32
C ILE A 268 25.05 -12.40 -8.42
N HIS A 269 24.60 -11.27 -8.98
CA HIS A 269 23.65 -10.35 -8.37
C HIS A 269 22.50 -10.11 -9.37
N TRP A 270 21.27 -10.08 -8.86
CA TRP A 270 20.07 -9.87 -9.67
C TRP A 270 19.42 -8.53 -9.33
N ARG A 271 18.98 -7.80 -10.34
CA ARG A 271 18.17 -6.58 -10.18
C ARG A 271 17.11 -6.45 -11.27
N LYS A 272 15.98 -5.83 -10.93
CA LYS A 272 15.07 -5.26 -11.93
C LYS A 272 15.64 -3.89 -12.33
N VAL A 273 15.61 -3.56 -13.62
CA VAL A 273 16.21 -2.32 -14.17
C VAL A 273 15.21 -1.18 -14.14
N ASP A 274 13.93 -1.50 -14.31
CA ASP A 274 12.79 -0.58 -14.33
C ASP A 274 11.99 -0.54 -13.01
N GLY A 275 12.59 -0.99 -11.90
CA GLY A 275 12.00 -0.91 -10.56
C GLY A 275 12.80 -1.66 -9.49
N SER A 276 12.20 -1.84 -8.30
CA SER A 276 12.71 -2.78 -7.31
C SER A 276 12.53 -4.22 -7.76
N LEU A 277 13.44 -5.12 -7.39
CA LEU A 277 13.22 -6.56 -7.51
C LEU A 277 11.97 -6.95 -6.68
N PRO A 278 11.03 -7.76 -7.20
CA PRO A 278 9.81 -8.12 -6.46
C PRO A 278 10.11 -8.82 -5.12
N SER A 279 9.28 -8.62 -4.10
CA SER A 279 9.47 -9.25 -2.77
C SER A 279 9.39 -10.78 -2.79
N LYS A 280 8.65 -11.34 -3.77
CA LYS A 280 8.56 -12.79 -4.05
C LYS A 280 9.70 -13.32 -4.94
N ALA A 281 10.65 -12.48 -5.35
CA ALA A 281 11.78 -12.88 -6.16
C ALA A 281 12.84 -13.61 -5.31
N ALA A 282 12.75 -14.94 -5.29
CA ALA A 282 13.64 -15.79 -4.53
C ALA A 282 14.95 -16.04 -5.28
N ALA A 283 16.03 -15.46 -4.77
CA ALA A 283 17.41 -15.82 -5.06
C ALA A 283 18.15 -15.97 -3.73
N SER A 284 18.86 -17.08 -3.51
CA SER A 284 19.82 -17.16 -2.41
C SER A 284 21.00 -16.21 -2.65
N THR A 285 21.73 -15.88 -1.59
CA THR A 285 22.93 -15.03 -1.70
C THR A 285 23.93 -15.69 -2.66
N ASN A 286 24.29 -14.99 -3.75
CA ASN A 286 25.07 -15.52 -4.87
C ASN A 286 24.38 -16.64 -5.70
N SER A 287 23.05 -16.59 -5.87
CA SER A 287 22.31 -17.57 -6.69
C SER A 287 22.48 -17.33 -8.20
N PRO A 288 22.85 -18.37 -8.99
CA PRO A 288 22.77 -18.34 -10.45
C PRO A 288 21.35 -18.48 -11.00
N THR A 289 20.34 -18.68 -10.14
CA THR A 289 18.93 -18.74 -10.54
C THR A 289 18.11 -17.72 -9.75
N LEU A 290 17.34 -16.89 -10.47
CA LEU A 290 16.28 -16.07 -9.90
C LEU A 290 14.94 -16.77 -10.11
N THR A 291 14.19 -17.01 -9.03
CA THR A 291 12.83 -17.58 -9.10
C THR A 291 11.81 -16.49 -8.83
N LEU A 292 10.86 -16.32 -9.75
CA LEU A 292 9.71 -15.44 -9.60
C LEU A 292 8.45 -16.32 -9.51
N SER A 293 7.92 -16.48 -8.30
CA SER A 293 6.65 -17.19 -8.06
C SER A 293 5.44 -16.28 -8.26
N ASP A 294 4.27 -16.89 -8.48
CA ASP A 294 2.95 -16.23 -8.51
C ASP A 294 2.92 -14.92 -9.34
N LEU A 295 3.31 -15.01 -10.62
CA LEU A 295 3.54 -13.84 -11.46
C LEU A 295 2.29 -12.95 -11.62
N SER A 296 2.49 -11.64 -11.53
CA SER A 296 1.51 -10.58 -11.78
C SER A 296 2.05 -9.61 -12.83
N PHE A 297 1.19 -8.73 -13.36
CA PHE A 297 1.60 -7.72 -14.35
C PHE A 297 2.57 -6.66 -13.80
N GLU A 298 2.82 -6.60 -12.49
CA GLU A 298 3.82 -5.72 -11.89
C GLU A 298 5.24 -6.31 -11.95
N ASP A 299 5.37 -7.63 -12.16
CA ASP A 299 6.66 -8.29 -12.39
C ASP A 299 7.21 -8.02 -13.79
N GLU A 300 6.35 -7.68 -14.76
CA GLU A 300 6.72 -7.31 -16.15
C GLU A 300 7.76 -6.19 -16.17
N GLY A 301 8.81 -6.35 -16.98
CA GLY A 301 9.93 -5.40 -17.03
C GLY A 301 11.24 -6.04 -17.46
N VAL A 302 12.34 -5.30 -17.33
CA VAL A 302 13.69 -5.73 -17.68
C VAL A 302 14.45 -6.19 -16.43
N TYR A 303 14.94 -7.42 -16.46
CA TYR A 303 15.78 -7.99 -15.42
C TYR A 303 17.23 -8.01 -15.88
N GLU A 304 18.16 -7.73 -14.97
CA GLU A 304 19.59 -7.82 -15.19
C GLU A 304 20.23 -8.81 -14.21
N CYS A 305 21.11 -9.64 -14.76
CA CYS A 305 22.11 -10.38 -14.03
C CYS A 305 23.47 -9.67 -14.15
N GLU A 306 24.12 -9.43 -13.02
CA GLU A 306 25.50 -8.96 -12.91
C GLU A 306 26.39 -10.07 -12.33
N ALA A 307 27.49 -10.38 -13.01
CA ALA A 307 28.55 -11.24 -12.50
C ALA A 307 29.80 -10.40 -12.17
N LEU A 308 30.29 -10.48 -10.93
CA LEU A 308 31.36 -9.62 -10.40
C LEU A 308 32.49 -10.44 -9.76
N ASN A 309 33.76 -10.15 -10.09
CA ASN A 309 34.93 -10.62 -9.31
C ASN A 309 35.97 -9.50 -9.14
N SER A 310 37.14 -9.80 -8.61
CA SER A 310 38.22 -8.81 -8.37
C SER A 310 38.84 -8.23 -9.65
N GLU A 311 38.58 -8.81 -10.82
CA GLU A 311 39.18 -8.44 -12.09
C GLU A 311 38.19 -7.75 -13.05
N GLY A 312 36.91 -7.68 -12.71
CA GLY A 312 35.89 -6.97 -13.48
C GLY A 312 34.44 -7.38 -13.20
N ARG A 313 33.53 -6.88 -14.04
CA ARG A 313 32.10 -7.23 -14.07
C ARG A 313 31.64 -7.53 -15.51
N ASP A 314 30.69 -8.44 -15.65
CA ASP A 314 29.92 -8.68 -16.87
C ASP A 314 28.42 -8.62 -16.53
N THR A 315 27.58 -8.22 -17.48
CA THR A 315 26.15 -7.95 -17.26
C THR A 315 25.30 -8.40 -18.43
N TYR A 316 24.18 -9.06 -18.16
CA TYR A 316 23.22 -9.48 -19.17
C TYR A 316 21.78 -9.12 -18.77
N GLN A 317 21.02 -8.59 -19.73
CA GLN A 317 19.63 -8.17 -19.56
C GLN A 317 18.68 -9.00 -20.44
N GLY A 318 17.46 -9.19 -19.94
CA GLY A 318 16.33 -9.71 -20.72
C GLY A 318 15.01 -9.23 -20.14
N ARG A 319 13.98 -9.15 -20.99
CA ARG A 319 12.63 -8.74 -20.61
C ARG A 319 11.79 -9.94 -20.19
N ILE A 320 11.01 -9.78 -19.13
CA ILE A 320 9.85 -10.63 -18.87
C ILE A 320 8.61 -9.90 -19.33
N THR A 321 7.82 -10.53 -20.20
CA THR A 321 6.49 -10.07 -20.61
C THR A 321 5.46 -11.04 -20.03
N VAL A 322 4.62 -10.54 -19.13
CA VAL A 322 3.58 -11.34 -18.46
C VAL A 322 2.34 -11.40 -19.35
N GLN A 323 1.74 -12.60 -19.40
CA GLN A 323 0.61 -12.96 -20.25
C GLN A 323 -0.45 -13.69 -19.43
N ALA A 324 -1.70 -13.66 -19.88
CA ALA A 324 -2.83 -14.28 -19.18
C ALA A 324 -3.78 -14.99 -20.15
N GLN A 325 -4.32 -16.11 -19.68
CA GLN A 325 -5.51 -16.74 -20.25
C GLN A 325 -6.73 -15.81 -20.16
N PRO A 326 -7.83 -16.09 -20.88
CA PRO A 326 -9.04 -15.28 -20.79
C PRO A 326 -9.71 -15.39 -19.40
N GLU A 327 -10.27 -14.29 -18.92
CA GLU A 327 -11.08 -14.22 -17.69
C GLU A 327 -12.37 -13.41 -17.94
N TRP A 328 -13.48 -13.80 -17.33
CA TRP A 328 -14.78 -13.14 -17.48
C TRP A 328 -14.88 -11.88 -16.59
N LEU A 329 -15.15 -10.73 -17.22
CA LEU A 329 -15.57 -9.51 -16.52
C LEU A 329 -17.09 -9.33 -16.54
N GLN A 330 -17.74 -9.83 -17.59
CA GLN A 330 -19.21 -9.89 -17.70
C GLN A 330 -19.61 -11.22 -18.33
N VAL A 331 -20.36 -12.01 -17.57
CA VAL A 331 -21.02 -13.25 -18.02
C VAL A 331 -22.43 -12.94 -18.54
N MET A 332 -22.99 -13.88 -19.30
CA MET A 332 -24.40 -13.84 -19.71
C MET A 332 -25.33 -14.28 -18.57
N SER A 333 -26.62 -13.99 -18.72
CA SER A 333 -27.68 -14.41 -17.80
C SER A 333 -28.91 -14.85 -18.59
N ASP A 334 -29.66 -15.81 -18.06
CA ASP A 334 -30.90 -16.29 -18.66
C ASP A 334 -31.90 -15.15 -18.91
N SER A 335 -32.77 -15.30 -19.90
CA SER A 335 -33.68 -14.23 -20.32
C SER A 335 -35.01 -14.77 -20.84
N GLU A 336 -36.09 -14.25 -20.28
CA GLU A 336 -37.47 -14.54 -20.69
C GLU A 336 -38.10 -13.25 -21.23
N VAL A 337 -38.56 -13.27 -22.48
CA VAL A 337 -38.85 -12.06 -23.25
C VAL A 337 -40.04 -12.28 -24.20
N GLU A 338 -40.81 -11.23 -24.50
CA GLU A 338 -41.95 -11.32 -25.43
C GLU A 338 -41.51 -11.46 -26.89
N ILE A 339 -42.30 -12.18 -27.69
CA ILE A 339 -42.12 -12.28 -29.15
C ILE A 339 -42.02 -10.90 -29.81
N SER A 340 -41.27 -10.80 -30.91
CA SER A 340 -40.98 -9.60 -31.71
C SER A 340 -40.17 -8.47 -31.05
N SER A 341 -39.87 -8.58 -29.75
CA SER A 341 -38.99 -7.65 -29.04
C SER A 341 -37.51 -7.76 -29.46
N GLU A 342 -36.68 -6.80 -29.03
CA GLU A 342 -35.21 -6.88 -29.11
C GLU A 342 -34.62 -7.43 -27.80
N LEU A 343 -33.73 -8.40 -27.90
CA LEU A 343 -32.84 -8.83 -26.81
C LEU A 343 -31.39 -8.47 -27.13
N ARG A 344 -30.66 -7.96 -26.12
CA ARG A 344 -29.25 -7.59 -26.23
C ARG A 344 -28.45 -8.16 -25.06
N TRP A 345 -27.92 -9.37 -25.23
CA TRP A 345 -26.89 -9.87 -24.33
C TRP A 345 -25.54 -9.20 -24.60
N SER A 346 -24.76 -9.06 -23.54
CA SER A 346 -23.39 -8.55 -23.56
C SER A 346 -22.52 -9.43 -22.67
N CYS A 347 -21.38 -9.85 -23.21
CA CYS A 347 -20.33 -10.55 -22.49
C CYS A 347 -19.00 -9.82 -22.72
N ALA A 348 -18.14 -9.84 -21.70
CA ALA A 348 -16.86 -9.14 -21.73
C ALA A 348 -15.79 -10.00 -21.07
N ALA A 349 -14.66 -10.15 -21.74
CA ALA A 349 -13.52 -10.88 -21.23
C ALA A 349 -12.23 -10.06 -21.38
N ALA A 350 -11.29 -10.28 -20.46
CA ALA A 350 -9.96 -9.73 -20.50
C ALA A 350 -8.92 -10.84 -20.65
N GLY A 351 -7.72 -10.49 -21.11
CA GLY A 351 -6.59 -11.40 -21.26
C GLY A 351 -5.43 -10.74 -21.99
N LYS A 352 -4.25 -11.38 -21.99
CA LYS A 352 -3.06 -10.89 -22.70
C LYS A 352 -2.36 -12.08 -23.37
N PRO A 353 -2.46 -12.28 -24.70
CA PRO A 353 -3.13 -11.41 -25.69
C PRO A 353 -4.65 -11.26 -25.51
N ARG A 354 -5.21 -10.21 -26.10
CA ARG A 354 -6.66 -9.92 -26.10
C ARG A 354 -7.47 -11.16 -26.53
N PRO A 355 -8.51 -11.59 -25.80
CA PRO A 355 -9.37 -12.67 -26.25
C PRO A 355 -10.18 -12.27 -27.49
N SER A 356 -10.25 -13.18 -28.44
CA SER A 356 -11.26 -13.17 -29.50
C SER A 356 -12.60 -13.63 -28.93
N MET A 357 -13.70 -13.04 -29.41
CA MET A 357 -15.04 -13.25 -28.86
C MET A 357 -15.96 -13.83 -29.94
N ARG A 358 -16.66 -14.92 -29.64
CA ARG A 358 -17.61 -15.56 -30.56
C ARG A 358 -18.83 -16.12 -29.82
N TRP A 359 -19.93 -16.28 -30.56
CA TRP A 359 -21.22 -16.74 -30.04
C TRP A 359 -21.56 -18.12 -30.60
N LEU A 360 -22.11 -18.97 -29.74
CA LEU A 360 -22.71 -20.26 -30.08
C LEU A 360 -24.20 -20.26 -29.73
N ARG A 361 -25.00 -20.97 -30.53
CA ARG A 361 -26.38 -21.36 -30.22
C ARG A 361 -26.48 -22.88 -30.29
N ASN A 362 -26.95 -23.53 -29.23
CA ASN A 362 -27.00 -24.99 -29.11
C ASN A 362 -25.67 -25.67 -29.53
N GLY A 363 -24.53 -25.07 -29.17
CA GLY A 363 -23.19 -25.52 -29.55
C GLY A 363 -22.71 -25.19 -30.98
N HIS A 364 -23.56 -24.60 -31.84
CA HIS A 364 -23.22 -24.28 -33.23
C HIS A 364 -22.87 -22.79 -33.45
N GLY A 365 -21.87 -22.54 -34.31
CA GLY A 365 -21.17 -21.25 -34.41
C GLY A 365 -21.64 -20.32 -35.52
N LYS A 366 -22.79 -19.66 -35.33
CA LYS A 366 -23.21 -18.35 -35.88
C LYS A 366 -24.59 -18.02 -35.28
N LEU A 367 -24.86 -16.76 -34.96
CA LEU A 367 -26.08 -16.38 -34.23
C LEU A 367 -26.80 -15.19 -34.87
N LYS A 368 -28.11 -15.38 -35.15
CA LYS A 368 -29.09 -14.58 -35.92
C LYS A 368 -30.48 -15.31 -35.84
N ILE A 369 -31.72 -14.88 -35.45
CA ILE A 369 -32.47 -13.84 -34.64
C ILE A 369 -32.40 -12.31 -34.89
N SER A 370 -33.46 -11.48 -34.98
CA SER A 370 -33.39 -10.00 -34.72
C SER A 370 -34.61 -9.38 -34.05
N HIS A 371 -35.77 -9.86 -34.45
CA HIS A 371 -36.99 -9.83 -33.65
C HIS A 371 -37.14 -11.25 -33.12
N LEU A 372 -37.41 -11.43 -31.82
CA LEU A 372 -37.51 -12.77 -31.25
C LEU A 372 -38.70 -13.54 -31.85
N ALA A 373 -38.46 -14.72 -32.42
CA ALA A 373 -39.50 -15.70 -32.76
C ALA A 373 -39.55 -16.83 -31.71
N LEU A 374 -40.66 -17.57 -31.65
CA LEU A 374 -40.77 -18.76 -30.78
C LEU A 374 -39.63 -19.77 -31.04
N GLU A 375 -39.25 -19.91 -32.31
CA GLU A 375 -38.12 -20.75 -32.75
C GLU A 375 -36.74 -20.25 -32.29
N ASP A 376 -36.62 -19.08 -31.65
CA ASP A 376 -35.35 -18.55 -31.12
C ASP A 376 -35.08 -18.94 -29.67
N SER A 377 -36.02 -19.62 -29.01
CA SER A 377 -35.79 -20.21 -27.69
C SER A 377 -34.61 -21.21 -27.74
N GLY A 378 -33.88 -21.36 -26.63
CA GLY A 378 -32.83 -22.38 -26.49
C GLY A 378 -31.60 -21.95 -25.70
N MET A 379 -30.51 -22.74 -25.80
CA MET A 379 -29.25 -22.46 -25.10
C MET A 379 -28.23 -21.70 -25.96
N TYR A 380 -27.55 -20.79 -25.31
CA TYR A 380 -26.59 -19.88 -25.91
C TYR A 380 -25.28 -19.91 -25.14
N GLN A 381 -24.16 -19.70 -25.82
CA GLN A 381 -22.86 -19.49 -25.18
C GLN A 381 -22.08 -18.34 -25.81
N CYS A 382 -21.56 -17.44 -24.98
CA CYS A 382 -20.46 -16.56 -25.37
C CYS A 382 -19.14 -17.25 -25.04
N VAL A 383 -18.19 -17.16 -25.96
CA VAL A 383 -16.88 -17.83 -25.89
C VAL A 383 -15.78 -16.79 -26.05
N ALA A 384 -14.82 -16.79 -25.13
CA ALA A 384 -13.65 -15.93 -25.14
C ALA A 384 -12.37 -16.77 -25.26
N GLU A 385 -11.54 -16.49 -26.25
CA GLU A 385 -10.48 -17.40 -26.71
C GLU A 385 -9.18 -16.66 -27.04
N ASN A 386 -8.08 -17.06 -26.43
CA ASN A 386 -6.72 -16.64 -26.81
C ASN A 386 -5.76 -17.85 -26.81
N LYS A 387 -4.50 -17.63 -27.22
CA LYS A 387 -3.47 -18.70 -27.34
C LYS A 387 -3.14 -19.48 -26.06
N HIS A 388 -3.66 -19.07 -24.90
CA HIS A 388 -3.44 -19.68 -23.59
C HIS A 388 -4.68 -20.38 -23.03
N GLY A 389 -5.86 -20.19 -23.62
CA GLY A 389 -7.08 -20.86 -23.13
C GLY A 389 -8.37 -20.37 -23.78
N THR A 390 -9.45 -21.11 -23.52
CA THR A 390 -10.81 -20.81 -23.97
C THR A 390 -11.77 -20.90 -22.79
N ILE A 391 -12.56 -19.85 -22.56
CA ILE A 391 -13.61 -19.83 -21.54
C ILE A 391 -14.99 -19.65 -22.18
N TYR A 392 -15.99 -20.19 -21.49
CA TYR A 392 -17.38 -20.21 -21.91
C TYR A 392 -18.25 -19.58 -20.83
N SER A 393 -19.33 -18.91 -21.24
CA SER A 393 -20.44 -18.44 -20.40
C SER A 393 -21.73 -18.79 -21.13
N ASN A 394 -22.73 -19.33 -20.44
CA ASN A 394 -23.98 -19.80 -21.03
C ASN A 394 -25.20 -19.02 -20.52
N ALA A 395 -26.29 -19.02 -21.31
CA ALA A 395 -27.61 -18.54 -20.90
C ALA A 395 -28.71 -19.24 -21.70
N GLU A 396 -29.92 -19.32 -21.12
CA GLU A 396 -31.15 -19.78 -21.76
C GLU A 396 -32.00 -18.58 -22.26
N LEU A 397 -32.63 -18.72 -23.43
CA LEU A 397 -33.66 -17.81 -23.93
C LEU A 397 -35.03 -18.49 -23.97
N ARG A 398 -36.05 -17.82 -23.42
CA ARG A 398 -37.47 -18.16 -23.55
C ARG A 398 -38.22 -17.03 -24.24
N VAL A 399 -38.99 -17.37 -25.28
CA VAL A 399 -39.81 -16.39 -26.03
C VAL A 399 -41.29 -16.61 -25.75
N GLN A 400 -41.97 -15.61 -25.20
CA GLN A 400 -43.37 -15.70 -24.75
C GLN A 400 -44.38 -15.07 -25.74
N VAL A 401 -45.63 -15.56 -25.70
CA VAL A 401 -46.79 -15.04 -26.46
C VAL A 401 -48.04 -14.99 -25.58
N GLN A 402 -48.92 -14.00 -25.76
CA GLN A 402 -50.12 -13.80 -24.94
C GLN A 402 -51.26 -13.10 -25.71
N ALA A 403 -52.49 -13.61 -25.58
CA ALA A 403 -53.71 -12.94 -26.06
C ALA A 403 -54.09 -11.74 -25.17
N PRO A 404 -54.80 -10.71 -25.66
CA PRO A 404 -55.05 -9.48 -24.91
C PRO A 404 -55.87 -9.72 -23.63
N ASP A 405 -55.36 -9.25 -22.49
CA ASP A 405 -56.03 -9.34 -21.19
C ASP A 405 -56.01 -7.98 -20.45
N PHE A 406 -57.18 -7.61 -19.91
CA PHE A 406 -57.39 -6.39 -19.11
C PHE A 406 -57.55 -6.67 -17.61
N ARG A 407 -57.51 -7.92 -17.13
CA ARG A 407 -57.77 -8.27 -15.72
C ARG A 407 -56.86 -7.58 -14.70
N LEU A 408 -55.59 -7.34 -15.07
CA LEU A 408 -54.62 -6.63 -14.23
C LEU A 408 -54.57 -5.12 -14.49
N ASN A 409 -54.90 -4.68 -15.71
CA ASN A 409 -54.80 -3.29 -16.16
C ASN A 409 -56.13 -2.79 -16.76
N PRO A 410 -57.27 -2.85 -16.03
CA PRO A 410 -58.56 -2.44 -16.58
C PRO A 410 -58.62 -0.92 -16.79
N VAL A 411 -59.40 -0.47 -17.78
CA VAL A 411 -59.72 0.95 -17.94
C VAL A 411 -60.42 1.43 -16.65
N ARG A 412 -59.94 2.54 -16.09
CA ARG A 412 -60.38 3.04 -14.77
C ARG A 412 -61.91 3.27 -14.76
N ARG A 413 -62.62 2.56 -13.87
CA ARG A 413 -64.09 2.51 -13.80
C ARG A 413 -64.75 3.90 -13.76
N LEU A 414 -64.15 4.85 -13.04
CA LEU A 414 -64.57 6.24 -12.99
C LEU A 414 -63.34 7.15 -13.17
N VAL A 415 -63.41 8.01 -14.17
CA VAL A 415 -62.41 9.02 -14.52
C VAL A 415 -63.06 10.39 -14.35
N PRO A 416 -62.79 11.11 -13.25
CA PRO A 416 -63.29 12.47 -13.09
C PRO A 416 -62.43 13.45 -13.92
N ALA A 417 -63.02 14.55 -14.40
CA ALA A 417 -62.29 15.59 -15.11
C ALA A 417 -62.94 16.99 -14.94
N ALA A 418 -62.13 18.04 -14.90
CA ALA A 418 -62.61 19.41 -14.73
C ALA A 418 -63.14 20.03 -16.02
N ARG A 419 -64.22 20.80 -15.93
CA ARG A 419 -64.83 21.55 -17.04
C ARG A 419 -63.83 22.55 -17.65
N GLY A 420 -63.64 22.48 -18.96
CA GLY A 420 -62.65 23.26 -19.72
C GLY A 420 -61.24 22.65 -19.73
N GLY A 421 -60.97 21.65 -18.90
CA GLY A 421 -59.68 20.95 -18.83
C GLY A 421 -59.47 19.90 -19.92
N GLN A 422 -58.49 19.03 -19.69
CA GLN A 422 -58.16 17.85 -20.50
C GLN A 422 -58.19 16.58 -19.63
N VAL A 423 -58.54 15.45 -20.23
CA VAL A 423 -58.46 14.12 -19.62
C VAL A 423 -57.75 13.16 -20.57
N ILE A 424 -57.06 12.16 -20.00
CA ILE A 424 -56.54 11.00 -20.73
C ILE A 424 -57.09 9.76 -20.05
N MET A 425 -57.74 8.88 -20.82
CA MET A 425 -58.18 7.57 -20.38
C MET A 425 -57.18 6.54 -20.94
N GLU A 426 -56.49 5.84 -20.03
CA GLU A 426 -55.44 4.90 -20.42
C GLU A 426 -55.99 3.56 -20.89
N CYS A 427 -55.31 2.92 -21.85
CA CYS A 427 -55.60 1.57 -22.29
C CYS A 427 -54.30 0.77 -22.47
N LYS A 428 -54.01 -0.12 -21.51
CA LYS A 428 -52.73 -0.86 -21.42
C LYS A 428 -52.96 -2.36 -21.16
N PRO A 429 -53.63 -3.11 -22.06
CA PRO A 429 -53.80 -4.55 -21.91
C PRO A 429 -52.44 -5.27 -21.91
N ARG A 430 -52.39 -6.47 -21.31
CA ARG A 430 -51.26 -7.39 -21.49
C ARG A 430 -51.51 -8.23 -22.74
N ALA A 431 -50.65 -8.14 -23.75
CA ALA A 431 -50.68 -8.99 -24.93
C ALA A 431 -49.32 -8.98 -25.65
N ALA A 432 -48.89 -10.14 -26.15
CA ALA A 432 -47.66 -10.33 -26.91
C ALA A 432 -47.98 -11.17 -28.16
N PRO A 433 -47.85 -10.64 -29.40
CA PRO A 433 -47.33 -9.31 -29.75
C PRO A 433 -48.27 -8.15 -29.35
N LYS A 434 -47.75 -6.92 -29.44
CA LYS A 434 -48.49 -5.65 -29.19
C LYS A 434 -49.82 -5.65 -29.96
N PRO A 435 -50.96 -5.43 -29.27
CA PRO A 435 -52.27 -5.48 -29.90
C PRO A 435 -52.61 -4.18 -30.64
N THR A 436 -53.52 -4.29 -31.60
CA THR A 436 -54.23 -3.17 -32.21
C THR A 436 -55.21 -2.61 -31.18
N LEU A 437 -55.21 -1.29 -30.96
CA LEU A 437 -56.04 -0.62 -29.94
C LEU A 437 -57.00 0.39 -30.57
N PHE A 438 -58.25 0.40 -30.11
CA PHE A 438 -59.27 1.37 -30.55
C PHE A 438 -60.32 1.62 -29.45
N TRP A 439 -61.04 2.74 -29.56
CA TRP A 439 -62.03 3.18 -28.55
C TRP A 439 -63.41 3.41 -29.14
N SER A 440 -64.46 3.07 -28.37
CA SER A 440 -65.83 3.53 -28.61
C SER A 440 -66.35 4.41 -27.47
N ARG A 441 -67.37 5.21 -27.78
CA ARG A 441 -68.26 5.88 -26.81
C ARG A 441 -69.66 5.29 -26.98
N GLY A 442 -70.08 4.45 -26.04
CA GLY A 442 -71.22 3.56 -26.27
C GLY A 442 -70.98 2.68 -27.51
N THR A 443 -71.86 2.78 -28.50
CA THR A 443 -71.77 2.04 -29.78
C THR A 443 -71.00 2.79 -30.89
N GLU A 444 -70.63 4.05 -30.69
CA GLU A 444 -69.94 4.89 -31.69
C GLU A 444 -68.42 4.68 -31.61
N LEU A 445 -67.79 4.25 -32.72
CA LEU A 445 -66.33 4.17 -32.82
C LEU A 445 -65.74 5.59 -32.89
N LEU A 446 -64.78 5.90 -32.01
CA LEU A 446 -64.18 7.22 -31.94
C LEU A 446 -63.08 7.39 -33.00
N THR A 447 -63.07 8.56 -33.64
CA THR A 447 -62.09 8.97 -34.65
C THR A 447 -61.42 10.29 -34.25
N ASN A 448 -60.17 10.47 -34.64
CA ASN A 448 -59.36 11.63 -34.25
C ASN A 448 -59.90 12.92 -34.89
N ASN A 449 -60.09 13.95 -34.07
CA ASN A 449 -60.55 15.28 -34.47
C ASN A 449 -59.87 16.35 -33.60
N SER A 450 -60.26 17.62 -33.75
CA SER A 450 -59.66 18.77 -33.05
C SER A 450 -59.78 18.73 -31.51
N ARG A 451 -60.54 17.80 -30.94
CA ARG A 451 -60.83 17.74 -29.49
C ARG A 451 -60.66 16.36 -28.87
N VAL A 452 -60.92 15.29 -29.63
CA VAL A 452 -60.81 13.88 -29.23
C VAL A 452 -59.70 13.22 -30.05
N THR A 453 -58.77 12.50 -29.42
CA THR A 453 -57.65 11.85 -30.10
C THR A 453 -57.25 10.56 -29.40
N VAL A 454 -57.17 9.46 -30.14
CA VAL A 454 -56.48 8.23 -29.73
C VAL A 454 -55.00 8.38 -30.05
N THR A 455 -54.14 8.18 -29.06
CA THR A 455 -52.67 8.31 -29.19
C THR A 455 -52.05 7.06 -29.86
N PRO A 456 -50.79 7.12 -30.35
CA PRO A 456 -50.09 5.95 -30.90
C PRO A 456 -49.92 4.77 -29.93
N ASP A 457 -50.03 5.04 -28.62
CA ASP A 457 -50.02 4.03 -27.54
C ASP A 457 -51.41 3.54 -27.15
N GLY A 458 -52.46 4.01 -27.84
CA GLY A 458 -53.85 3.59 -27.66
C GLY A 458 -54.59 4.25 -26.50
N ASN A 459 -54.05 5.30 -25.88
CA ASN A 459 -54.78 6.08 -24.86
C ASN A 459 -55.75 7.06 -25.53
N LEU A 460 -56.88 7.37 -24.87
CA LEU A 460 -57.89 8.30 -25.38
C LEU A 460 -57.79 9.65 -24.66
N GLN A 461 -57.36 10.68 -25.38
CA GLN A 461 -57.28 12.08 -24.93
C GLN A 461 -58.51 12.86 -25.36
N ILE A 462 -59.11 13.63 -24.44
CA ILE A 462 -60.22 14.55 -24.71
C ILE A 462 -59.89 15.91 -24.08
N THR A 463 -59.99 16.97 -24.88
CA THR A 463 -59.70 18.36 -24.48
C THR A 463 -60.97 19.21 -24.38
N ASN A 464 -60.85 20.40 -23.76
CA ASN A 464 -61.93 21.38 -23.58
C ASN A 464 -63.24 20.73 -23.09
N ILE A 465 -63.17 20.07 -21.94
CA ILE A 465 -64.21 19.15 -21.46
C ILE A 465 -65.49 19.88 -21.10
N SER A 466 -66.61 19.38 -21.62
CA SER A 466 -67.96 19.87 -21.40
C SER A 466 -68.81 18.84 -20.67
N ARG A 467 -69.94 19.25 -20.06
CA ARG A 467 -70.89 18.27 -19.47
C ARG A 467 -71.56 17.35 -20.52
N ALA A 468 -71.37 17.59 -21.81
CA ALA A 468 -71.81 16.68 -22.89
C ALA A 468 -70.82 15.54 -23.18
N ASP A 469 -69.65 15.52 -22.52
CA ASP A 469 -68.64 14.47 -22.65
C ASP A 469 -68.79 13.34 -21.60
N GLU A 470 -69.58 13.58 -20.56
CA GLU A 470 -69.90 12.63 -19.49
C GLU A 470 -70.59 11.39 -20.07
N GLY A 471 -69.99 10.21 -19.88
CA GLY A 471 -70.41 9.01 -20.62
C GLY A 471 -69.50 7.80 -20.45
N LYS A 472 -69.88 6.67 -21.07
CA LYS A 472 -69.12 5.41 -21.05
C LYS A 472 -68.22 5.29 -22.27
N TYR A 473 -66.97 4.94 -22.02
CA TYR A 473 -65.92 4.79 -23.04
C TYR A 473 -65.26 3.42 -22.90
N THR A 474 -65.18 2.67 -24.00
CA THR A 474 -64.67 1.31 -24.03
C THR A 474 -63.44 1.23 -24.92
N CYS A 475 -62.31 0.77 -24.38
CA CYS A 475 -61.15 0.40 -25.18
C CYS A 475 -61.26 -1.08 -25.58
N PHE A 476 -60.86 -1.38 -26.81
CA PHE A 476 -60.76 -2.72 -27.38
C PHE A 476 -59.31 -3.01 -27.77
N ALA A 477 -58.91 -4.27 -27.62
CA ALA A 477 -57.56 -4.74 -27.93
C ALA A 477 -57.62 -6.06 -28.70
N GLU A 478 -56.84 -6.17 -29.77
CA GLU A 478 -56.82 -7.32 -30.68
C GLU A 478 -55.39 -7.67 -31.13
N ASN A 479 -54.98 -8.93 -30.96
CA ASN A 479 -53.85 -9.52 -31.66
C ASN A 479 -54.24 -10.89 -32.24
N TYR A 480 -53.34 -11.57 -32.95
CA TYR A 480 -53.69 -12.82 -33.64
C TYR A 480 -54.11 -13.99 -32.72
N LEU A 481 -53.90 -13.88 -31.40
CA LEU A 481 -54.30 -14.87 -30.40
C LEU A 481 -55.69 -14.59 -29.80
N GLY A 482 -56.26 -13.39 -29.97
CA GLY A 482 -57.59 -13.09 -29.45
C GLY A 482 -57.92 -11.60 -29.31
N LYS A 483 -59.09 -11.33 -28.73
CA LYS A 483 -59.62 -9.97 -28.49
C LYS A 483 -60.09 -9.83 -27.04
N ALA A 484 -59.92 -8.63 -26.47
CA ALA A 484 -60.53 -8.25 -25.21
C ALA A 484 -60.95 -6.77 -25.21
N ASN A 485 -61.70 -6.34 -24.20
CA ASN A 485 -62.10 -4.95 -24.02
C ASN A 485 -62.19 -4.58 -22.54
N SER A 486 -62.25 -3.28 -22.25
CA SER A 486 -62.45 -2.75 -20.90
C SER A 486 -63.11 -1.36 -20.96
N THR A 487 -63.98 -1.05 -19.99
CA THR A 487 -64.87 0.13 -20.05
C THR A 487 -64.73 1.01 -18.82
N GLY A 488 -64.47 2.31 -19.05
CA GLY A 488 -64.51 3.36 -18.03
C GLY A 488 -65.71 4.30 -18.20
N HIS A 489 -65.89 5.17 -17.22
CA HIS A 489 -66.89 6.24 -17.23
C HIS A 489 -66.22 7.58 -16.96
N LEU A 490 -66.28 8.50 -17.93
CA LEU A 490 -65.86 9.89 -17.76
C LEU A 490 -66.97 10.65 -17.03
N SER A 491 -66.62 11.38 -15.96
CA SER A 491 -67.55 12.24 -15.20
C SER A 491 -66.98 13.65 -15.03
N VAL A 492 -67.84 14.67 -15.14
CA VAL A 492 -67.40 16.06 -15.31
C VAL A 492 -67.67 16.89 -14.05
N ARG A 493 -66.66 17.67 -13.63
CA ARG A 493 -66.63 18.43 -12.37
C ARG A 493 -66.41 19.92 -12.61
N ASP A 494 -66.75 20.74 -11.62
CA ASP A 494 -66.44 22.17 -11.68
C ASP A 494 -64.97 22.46 -11.33
N ALA A 495 -64.42 23.53 -11.91
CA ALA A 495 -62.97 23.76 -11.97
C ALA A 495 -62.45 24.66 -10.83
N THR A 496 -61.23 24.36 -10.39
CA THR A 496 -60.52 25.00 -9.27
C THR A 496 -60.04 26.41 -9.64
N LYS A 497 -60.07 27.33 -8.67
CA LYS A 497 -59.63 28.73 -8.83
C LYS A 497 -59.00 29.26 -7.55
N ILE A 498 -57.92 30.04 -7.67
CA ILE A 498 -57.38 30.84 -6.55
C ILE A 498 -58.37 31.98 -6.24
N THR A 499 -58.66 32.19 -4.96
CA THR A 499 -59.55 33.25 -4.44
C THR A 499 -58.81 34.30 -3.62
N LEU A 500 -57.65 33.97 -3.04
CA LEU A 500 -56.69 34.91 -2.47
C LEU A 500 -55.28 34.51 -2.89
N ALA A 501 -54.52 35.47 -3.44
CA ALA A 501 -53.15 35.28 -3.88
C ALA A 501 -52.14 35.93 -2.90
N PRO A 502 -50.92 35.39 -2.77
CA PRO A 502 -49.91 35.95 -1.87
C PRO A 502 -49.34 37.28 -2.35
N SER A 503 -48.72 38.01 -1.42
CA SER A 503 -48.06 39.30 -1.67
C SER A 503 -46.55 39.20 -1.42
N ASN A 504 -45.78 40.09 -2.05
CA ASN A 504 -44.32 40.15 -1.88
C ASN A 504 -43.94 40.61 -0.46
N ALA A 505 -42.78 40.19 0.03
CA ALA A 505 -42.27 40.55 1.34
C ALA A 505 -40.73 40.67 1.39
N ASP A 506 -40.24 41.50 2.32
CA ASP A 506 -38.83 41.72 2.65
C ASP A 506 -38.66 41.47 4.16
N ILE A 507 -37.69 40.64 4.56
CA ILE A 507 -37.37 40.36 5.98
C ILE A 507 -35.85 40.31 6.23
N ASN A 508 -35.45 40.41 7.49
CA ASN A 508 -34.10 40.07 7.96
C ASN A 508 -33.99 38.58 8.33
N GLN A 509 -32.78 38.03 8.27
CA GLN A 509 -32.49 36.67 8.71
C GLN A 509 -32.84 36.51 10.21
N GLY A 510 -33.67 35.52 10.54
CA GLY A 510 -34.22 35.30 11.87
C GLY A 510 -35.69 35.71 12.05
N GLU A 511 -36.25 36.54 11.17
CA GLU A 511 -37.64 37.00 11.26
C GLU A 511 -38.65 35.97 10.70
N ASN A 512 -39.93 36.15 11.04
CA ASN A 512 -41.03 35.29 10.57
C ASN A 512 -41.88 36.03 9.53
N VAL A 513 -42.40 35.31 8.53
CA VAL A 513 -43.32 35.86 7.50
C VAL A 513 -44.41 34.86 7.14
N THR A 514 -45.58 35.36 6.75
CA THR A 514 -46.71 34.53 6.27
C THR A 514 -47.11 34.96 4.85
N LEU A 515 -47.15 34.02 3.92
CA LEU A 515 -47.62 34.21 2.55
C LEU A 515 -49.00 33.54 2.41
N GLN A 516 -50.04 34.33 2.16
CA GLN A 516 -51.42 33.83 2.20
C GLN A 516 -51.90 33.24 0.87
N CYS A 517 -52.70 32.17 0.90
CA CYS A 517 -53.25 31.56 -0.31
C CYS A 517 -54.55 30.79 -0.05
N HIS A 518 -55.65 31.19 -0.72
CA HIS A 518 -56.95 30.53 -0.64
C HIS A 518 -57.48 30.18 -2.05
N ALA A 519 -58.37 29.19 -2.14
CA ALA A 519 -58.96 28.73 -3.41
C ALA A 519 -60.40 28.18 -3.25
N SER A 520 -61.06 27.92 -4.38
CA SER A 520 -62.40 27.32 -4.48
C SER A 520 -62.43 26.21 -5.51
N HIS A 521 -63.19 25.13 -5.25
CA HIS A 521 -63.28 23.90 -6.07
C HIS A 521 -64.70 23.29 -6.09
N ASP A 522 -64.89 22.18 -6.83
CA ASP A 522 -66.04 21.27 -6.70
C ASP A 522 -66.08 20.63 -5.29
N PRO A 523 -67.18 20.78 -4.51
CA PRO A 523 -67.27 20.25 -3.14
C PRO A 523 -67.24 18.72 -2.99
N THR A 524 -67.21 17.96 -4.10
CA THR A 524 -67.11 16.50 -4.10
C THR A 524 -65.69 15.96 -4.27
N MET A 525 -64.69 16.84 -4.25
CA MET A 525 -63.27 16.52 -4.42
C MET A 525 -62.43 17.13 -3.29
N ASP A 526 -61.38 16.44 -2.87
CA ASP A 526 -60.43 16.97 -1.89
C ASP A 526 -59.59 18.11 -2.49
N LEU A 527 -59.42 19.20 -1.74
CA LEU A 527 -58.45 20.25 -2.06
C LEU A 527 -57.13 20.00 -1.35
N THR A 528 -56.02 20.20 -2.06
CA THR A 528 -54.68 20.21 -1.50
C THR A 528 -53.98 21.51 -1.88
N PHE A 529 -53.16 22.05 -0.97
CA PHE A 529 -52.32 23.21 -1.26
C PHE A 529 -50.85 22.81 -1.26
N THR A 530 -50.17 23.04 -2.37
CA THR A 530 -48.72 22.88 -2.47
C THR A 530 -48.06 24.23 -2.70
N TRP A 531 -46.90 24.43 -2.09
CA TRP A 531 -46.04 25.57 -2.37
C TRP A 531 -44.78 25.09 -3.08
N SER A 532 -44.21 25.96 -3.90
CA SER A 532 -42.88 25.77 -4.47
C SER A 532 -42.07 27.06 -4.37
N LEU A 533 -40.77 26.94 -4.15
CA LEU A 533 -39.80 28.02 -4.13
C LEU A 533 -38.91 27.89 -5.38
N ASN A 534 -38.91 28.92 -6.23
CA ASN A 534 -38.17 28.95 -7.50
C ASN A 534 -38.46 27.73 -8.41
N GLY A 535 -39.67 27.15 -8.31
CA GLY A 535 -40.11 25.96 -9.05
C GLY A 535 -39.86 24.61 -8.36
N VAL A 536 -39.18 24.57 -7.21
CA VAL A 536 -38.95 23.34 -6.42
C VAL A 536 -40.00 23.23 -5.30
N LEU A 537 -40.64 22.07 -5.13
CA LEU A 537 -41.66 21.86 -4.11
C LEU A 537 -41.12 22.17 -2.69
N TYR A 538 -41.81 23.04 -1.97
CA TYR A 538 -41.47 23.48 -0.62
C TYR A 538 -42.33 22.69 0.39
N HIS A 539 -41.73 21.70 1.05
CA HIS A 539 -42.45 20.89 2.05
C HIS A 539 -42.74 21.68 3.33
N TYR A 540 -44.01 21.83 3.64
CA TYR A 540 -44.53 22.46 4.87
C TYR A 540 -45.61 21.57 5.50
N LYS A 541 -46.09 21.94 6.69
CA LYS A 541 -47.23 21.27 7.36
C LYS A 541 -48.40 22.26 7.44
N GLU A 542 -49.59 21.76 7.13
CA GLU A 542 -50.77 22.58 6.82
C GLU A 542 -51.43 23.23 8.04
N THR A 543 -52.22 24.28 7.76
CA THR A 543 -53.54 24.44 8.41
C THR A 543 -54.61 24.90 7.42
N VAL A 544 -54.38 25.96 6.63
CA VAL A 544 -55.40 26.53 5.71
C VAL A 544 -54.83 27.09 4.39
N GLY A 545 -53.84 26.43 3.78
CA GLY A 545 -53.22 26.85 2.50
C GLY A 545 -52.17 27.98 2.63
N ASP A 546 -52.29 28.84 3.63
CA ASP A 546 -51.26 29.83 4.00
C ASP A 546 -49.91 29.17 4.37
N LEU A 547 -48.81 29.77 3.91
CA LEU A 547 -47.45 29.35 4.20
C LEU A 547 -46.80 30.27 5.25
N VAL A 548 -46.48 29.72 6.42
CA VAL A 548 -45.70 30.41 7.46
C VAL A 548 -44.23 29.99 7.38
N ILE A 549 -43.34 30.95 7.17
CA ILE A 549 -41.88 30.79 7.23
C ILE A 549 -41.43 31.34 8.58
N VAL A 550 -40.91 30.46 9.44
CA VAL A 550 -40.38 30.79 10.77
C VAL A 550 -38.86 30.80 10.70
N ASN A 551 -38.22 31.76 11.39
CA ASN A 551 -36.76 31.92 11.44
C ASN A 551 -36.14 31.97 10.02
N GLY A 552 -36.53 32.99 9.24
CA GLY A 552 -36.17 33.14 7.84
C GLY A 552 -34.67 33.06 7.59
N GLN A 553 -34.25 32.22 6.64
CA GLN A 553 -32.85 32.06 6.23
C GLN A 553 -32.67 32.59 4.80
N LEU A 554 -31.43 32.92 4.42
CA LEU A 554 -31.12 33.40 3.05
C LEU A 554 -31.59 32.43 1.96
N GLY A 555 -31.55 31.11 2.22
CA GLY A 555 -32.08 30.08 1.32
C GLY A 555 -33.61 30.05 1.16
N HIS A 556 -34.36 30.86 1.92
CA HIS A 556 -35.80 31.07 1.72
C HIS A 556 -36.09 32.23 0.74
N ALA A 557 -35.09 33.01 0.32
CA ALA A 557 -35.30 34.09 -0.65
C ALA A 557 -35.61 33.53 -2.06
N GLY A 558 -36.57 34.13 -2.76
CA GLY A 558 -36.95 33.72 -4.11
C GLY A 558 -38.42 33.96 -4.43
N THR A 559 -38.89 33.38 -5.53
CA THR A 559 -40.29 33.42 -5.95
C THR A 559 -41.01 32.18 -5.44
N TYR A 560 -41.97 32.39 -4.54
CA TYR A 560 -42.91 31.38 -4.08
C TYR A 560 -44.10 31.28 -5.03
N MET A 561 -44.52 30.06 -5.34
CA MET A 561 -45.77 29.76 -6.06
C MET A 561 -46.65 28.86 -5.21
N CYS A 562 -47.82 29.35 -4.84
CA CYS A 562 -48.92 28.54 -4.29
C CYS A 562 -49.66 27.85 -5.44
N THR A 563 -49.98 26.57 -5.29
CA THR A 563 -50.81 25.79 -6.22
C THR A 563 -51.88 25.04 -5.43
N ALA A 564 -53.15 25.39 -5.66
CA ALA A 564 -54.29 24.66 -5.16
C ALA A 564 -54.66 23.57 -6.18
N GLN A 565 -54.71 22.32 -5.75
CA GLN A 565 -54.86 21.14 -6.62
C GLN A 565 -55.94 20.19 -6.10
N THR A 566 -56.73 19.67 -7.03
CA THR A 566 -57.68 18.56 -6.82
C THR A 566 -57.20 17.31 -7.57
N VAL A 567 -57.97 16.22 -7.51
CA VAL A 567 -57.74 15.02 -8.33
C VAL A 567 -58.08 15.20 -9.83
N VAL A 568 -58.53 16.39 -10.26
CA VAL A 568 -58.92 16.68 -11.66
C VAL A 568 -58.22 17.88 -12.30
N ASP A 569 -57.80 18.87 -11.51
CA ASP A 569 -57.19 20.11 -11.99
C ASP A 569 -56.36 20.84 -10.92
N SER A 570 -55.78 21.98 -11.29
CA SER A 570 -55.10 22.89 -10.36
C SER A 570 -55.16 24.34 -10.83
N ALA A 571 -54.97 25.27 -9.90
CA ALA A 571 -54.79 26.70 -10.14
C ALA A 571 -53.66 27.24 -9.24
N SER A 572 -52.92 28.26 -9.68
CA SER A 572 -51.75 28.76 -8.97
C SER A 572 -51.61 30.29 -8.98
N ALA A 573 -50.82 30.82 -8.04
CA ALA A 573 -50.48 32.24 -7.89
C ALA A 573 -49.08 32.40 -7.27
N THR A 574 -48.42 33.56 -7.48
CA THR A 574 -47.01 33.78 -7.12
C THR A 574 -46.75 35.05 -6.30
N ALA A 575 -45.70 35.02 -5.49
CA ALA A 575 -45.15 36.16 -4.74
C ALA A 575 -43.63 36.01 -4.56
N LYS A 576 -42.92 37.10 -4.26
CA LYS A 576 -41.46 37.12 -4.03
C LYS A 576 -41.11 37.46 -2.58
N LEU A 577 -40.24 36.66 -1.98
CA LEU A 577 -39.60 36.92 -0.68
C LEU A 577 -38.14 37.35 -0.87
N VAL A 578 -37.70 38.39 -0.17
CA VAL A 578 -36.30 38.78 -0.02
C VAL A 578 -35.89 38.62 1.45
N VAL A 579 -34.71 38.04 1.69
CA VAL A 579 -34.13 37.90 3.03
C VAL A 579 -32.76 38.59 3.05
N ARG A 580 -32.52 39.43 4.06
CA ARG A 580 -31.25 40.16 4.26
C ARG A 580 -30.45 39.52 5.39
N GLY A 581 -29.12 39.40 5.27
CA GLY A 581 -28.30 38.71 6.27
C GLY A 581 -26.86 39.22 6.40
N PRO A 582 -26.04 38.61 7.27
CA PRO A 582 -24.60 38.80 7.28
C PRO A 582 -23.96 38.42 5.94
N PRO A 583 -22.77 38.91 5.58
CA PRO A 583 -22.21 38.67 4.26
C PRO A 583 -21.82 37.21 4.01
N GLY A 584 -21.70 36.83 2.74
CA GLY A 584 -21.11 35.55 2.35
C GLY A 584 -19.59 35.53 2.55
N PRO A 585 -18.97 34.33 2.54
CA PRO A 585 -17.53 34.18 2.74
C PRO A 585 -16.72 34.88 1.62
N PRO A 586 -15.63 35.58 1.96
CA PRO A 586 -14.67 36.11 0.99
C PRO A 586 -14.06 35.00 0.12
N GLY A 587 -13.75 35.31 -1.15
CA GLY A 587 -13.23 34.35 -2.12
C GLY A 587 -11.74 34.50 -2.38
N GLY A 588 -11.06 33.39 -2.73
CA GLY A 588 -9.71 33.44 -3.31
C GLY A 588 -8.64 34.09 -2.43
N VAL A 589 -8.57 33.72 -1.15
CA VAL A 589 -7.57 34.24 -0.21
C VAL A 589 -6.17 33.75 -0.61
N ILE A 590 -5.31 34.68 -1.03
CA ILE A 590 -3.94 34.42 -1.46
C ILE A 590 -2.95 35.28 -0.66
N VAL A 591 -1.75 34.77 -0.46
CA VAL A 591 -0.61 35.55 0.04
C VAL A 591 0.20 36.02 -1.17
N THR A 592 0.69 37.25 -1.14
CA THR A 592 1.42 37.87 -2.27
C THR A 592 2.85 38.21 -1.88
N ASP A 593 3.05 39.25 -1.06
CA ASP A 593 4.35 39.56 -0.47
C ASP A 593 4.54 38.85 0.88
N ILE A 594 5.76 38.35 1.15
CA ILE A 594 6.13 37.66 2.39
C ILE A 594 7.51 38.15 2.82
N ASN A 595 7.68 38.51 4.09
CA ASN A 595 8.98 38.74 4.73
C ASN A 595 9.18 37.83 5.96
N GLU A 596 10.09 38.17 6.86
CA GLU A 596 10.46 37.37 8.04
C GLU A 596 9.38 37.38 9.14
N THR A 597 8.56 38.43 9.25
CA THR A 597 7.58 38.62 10.36
C THR A 597 6.21 39.17 9.91
N ALA A 598 6.00 39.37 8.62
CA ALA A 598 4.78 39.90 8.04
C ALA A 598 4.56 39.44 6.58
N LEU A 599 3.33 39.56 6.09
CA LEU A 599 2.93 39.22 4.71
C LEU A 599 1.68 39.98 4.26
N GLU A 600 1.46 40.10 2.95
CA GLU A 600 0.28 40.74 2.35
C GLU A 600 -0.73 39.69 1.88
N LEU A 601 -1.91 39.66 2.51
CA LEU A 601 -3.05 38.85 2.09
C LEU A 601 -3.93 39.63 1.12
N ARG A 602 -4.42 38.98 0.07
CA ARG A 602 -5.43 39.52 -0.86
C ARG A 602 -6.61 38.57 -1.00
N TRP A 603 -7.81 39.11 -1.22
CA TRP A 603 -9.06 38.35 -1.36
C TRP A 603 -10.08 39.10 -2.23
N SER A 604 -11.12 38.40 -2.68
CA SER A 604 -12.29 39.00 -3.31
C SER A 604 -13.44 39.17 -2.32
N ARG A 605 -14.21 40.26 -2.48
CA ARG A 605 -15.11 40.83 -1.47
C ARG A 605 -16.16 39.91 -0.84
N GLY A 606 -16.61 38.86 -1.55
CA GLY A 606 -17.79 38.06 -1.16
C GLY A 606 -19.13 38.73 -1.51
N TYR A 607 -20.23 38.00 -1.30
CA TYR A 607 -21.59 38.50 -1.48
C TYR A 607 -22.05 39.31 -0.27
N ASP A 608 -22.76 40.42 -0.47
CA ASP A 608 -23.27 41.27 0.62
C ASP A 608 -24.62 40.82 1.20
N ASN A 609 -25.27 39.81 0.62
CA ASN A 609 -26.55 39.26 1.08
C ASN A 609 -27.62 40.35 1.36
N HIS A 610 -27.69 41.33 0.45
CA HIS A 610 -28.59 42.48 0.48
C HIS A 610 -28.34 43.47 1.65
N SER A 611 -27.15 43.46 2.25
CA SER A 611 -26.73 44.36 3.34
C SER A 611 -25.23 44.68 3.25
N PRO A 612 -24.82 45.90 2.85
CA PRO A 612 -23.43 46.23 2.48
C PRO A 612 -22.36 45.82 3.49
N ILE A 613 -21.26 45.24 3.01
CA ILE A 613 -20.11 44.84 3.82
C ILE A 613 -19.47 46.09 4.44
N GLY A 614 -19.29 46.07 5.76
CA GLY A 614 -18.70 47.16 6.52
C GLY A 614 -17.21 46.95 6.85
N LYS A 615 -16.77 45.70 7.08
CA LYS A 615 -15.37 45.39 7.44
C LYS A 615 -14.98 43.93 7.18
N TYR A 616 -13.67 43.67 7.21
CA TYR A 616 -13.09 42.32 7.22
C TYR A 616 -12.34 42.02 8.52
N ILE A 617 -12.22 40.73 8.84
CA ILE A 617 -11.47 40.19 9.99
C ILE A 617 -10.59 39.04 9.47
N ILE A 618 -9.28 39.11 9.72
CA ILE A 618 -8.32 38.09 9.32
C ILE A 618 -8.02 37.16 10.51
N MET A 619 -8.15 35.86 10.28
CA MET A 619 -7.78 34.80 11.21
C MET A 619 -6.61 34.00 10.63
N GLY A 620 -5.75 33.47 11.48
CA GLY A 620 -4.63 32.64 11.10
C GLY A 620 -4.31 31.55 12.11
N ARG A 621 -3.59 30.52 11.67
CA ARG A 621 -3.07 29.41 12.50
C ARG A 621 -1.68 28.97 12.04
N SER A 622 -0.99 28.21 12.87
CA SER A 622 0.36 27.65 12.62
C SER A 622 0.53 26.30 13.33
N PRO A 623 1.61 25.54 13.08
CA PRO A 623 1.90 24.31 13.83
C PRO A 623 2.04 24.50 15.36
N LEU A 624 2.36 25.70 15.84
CA LEU A 624 2.45 26.02 17.28
C LEU A 624 1.10 26.44 17.87
N SER A 625 0.25 27.07 17.07
CA SER A 625 -1.10 27.49 17.44
C SER A 625 -2.08 27.02 16.36
N PRO A 626 -2.52 25.74 16.41
CA PRO A 626 -3.39 25.15 15.39
C PRO A 626 -4.82 25.71 15.42
N GLU A 627 -5.22 26.30 16.54
CA GLU A 627 -6.47 27.05 16.69
C GLU A 627 -6.44 28.36 15.91
N TRP A 628 -7.53 28.66 15.20
CA TRP A 628 -7.70 29.91 14.47
C TRP A 628 -7.76 31.11 15.43
N ARG A 629 -6.83 32.06 15.26
CA ARG A 629 -6.74 33.28 16.08
C ARG A 629 -6.80 34.52 15.20
N ARG A 630 -7.40 35.60 15.70
CA ARG A 630 -7.40 36.89 14.99
C ARG A 630 -5.96 37.40 14.90
N MET A 631 -5.52 37.69 13.68
CA MET A 631 -4.18 38.17 13.43
C MET A 631 -4.03 39.66 13.74
N GLN A 632 -2.80 40.09 14.00
CA GLN A 632 -2.44 41.50 13.97
C GLN A 632 -2.34 41.94 12.51
N THR A 633 -2.89 43.11 12.20
CA THR A 633 -2.90 43.66 10.84
C THR A 633 -2.53 45.14 10.86
N ASP A 634 -1.95 45.60 9.77
CA ASP A 634 -1.74 47.03 9.50
C ASP A 634 -2.49 47.39 8.19
N PRO A 635 -3.57 48.20 8.25
CA PRO A 635 -4.17 48.81 9.44
C PRO A 635 -4.88 47.80 10.38
N PRO A 636 -5.09 48.13 11.68
CA PRO A 636 -5.75 47.23 12.66
C PRO A 636 -7.25 46.97 12.44
N THR A 637 -7.88 47.76 11.57
CA THR A 637 -9.28 47.58 11.11
C THR A 637 -9.27 47.67 9.59
N ILE A 638 -9.94 46.72 8.94
CA ILE A 638 -9.95 46.57 7.49
C ILE A 638 -11.36 46.91 7.00
N GLU A 639 -11.48 48.02 6.26
CA GLU A 639 -12.75 48.53 5.76
C GLU A 639 -13.40 47.59 4.73
N GLY A 640 -14.74 47.64 4.61
CA GLY A 640 -15.53 46.76 3.74
C GLY A 640 -15.32 46.92 2.23
N ASN A 641 -14.48 47.88 1.81
CA ASN A 641 -14.03 48.06 0.43
C ASN A 641 -12.58 47.60 0.17
N ALA A 642 -11.88 47.05 1.18
CA ALA A 642 -10.52 46.58 1.03
C ALA A 642 -10.45 45.17 0.43
N GLU A 643 -9.52 44.98 -0.51
CA GLU A 643 -9.22 43.69 -1.18
C GLU A 643 -7.87 43.10 -0.74
N SER A 644 -7.16 43.78 0.17
CA SER A 644 -5.93 43.29 0.78
C SER A 644 -5.67 43.92 2.16
N ALA A 645 -4.77 43.32 2.94
CA ALA A 645 -4.19 43.89 4.15
C ALA A 645 -2.90 43.17 4.56
N CYS A 646 -2.01 43.91 5.23
CA CYS A 646 -0.77 43.37 5.76
C CYS A 646 -1.03 42.68 7.10
N VAL A 647 -0.63 41.41 7.22
CA VAL A 647 -0.59 40.65 8.48
C VAL A 647 0.79 40.79 9.10
N THR A 648 0.85 41.12 10.39
CA THR A 648 2.09 41.38 11.13
C THR A 648 2.21 40.49 12.38
N GLY A 649 3.39 40.47 13.01
CA GLY A 649 3.63 39.73 14.25
C GLY A 649 3.85 38.22 14.06
N LEU A 650 4.25 37.79 12.87
CA LEU A 650 4.56 36.39 12.55
C LEU A 650 5.97 36.00 13.03
N LEU A 651 6.17 34.71 13.28
CA LEU A 651 7.49 34.13 13.57
C LEU A 651 8.27 33.86 12.27
N PRO A 652 9.61 34.06 12.23
CA PRO A 652 10.45 33.67 11.08
C PRO A 652 10.52 32.15 10.86
N TRP A 653 10.65 31.74 9.59
CA TRP A 653 10.73 30.34 9.16
C TRP A 653 9.60 29.43 9.67
N MET A 654 8.40 30.00 9.85
CA MET A 654 7.22 29.33 10.41
C MET A 654 6.12 29.22 9.36
N ASP A 655 5.44 28.07 9.35
CA ASP A 655 4.31 27.81 8.45
C ASP A 655 3.02 28.43 9.01
N TYR A 656 2.28 29.16 8.17
CA TYR A 656 1.00 29.80 8.50
C TYR A 656 -0.07 29.55 7.44
N GLU A 657 -1.31 29.55 7.87
CA GLU A 657 -2.52 29.40 7.05
C GLU A 657 -3.56 30.43 7.52
N PHE A 658 -4.31 31.06 6.60
CA PHE A 658 -5.16 32.21 6.88
C PHE A 658 -6.57 32.07 6.32
N HIS A 659 -7.57 32.66 6.97
CA HIS A 659 -8.90 32.86 6.38
C HIS A 659 -9.47 34.24 6.73
N VAL A 660 -10.32 34.78 5.85
CA VAL A 660 -10.90 36.11 5.98
C VAL A 660 -12.40 35.96 6.26
N ILE A 661 -12.94 36.78 7.17
CA ILE A 661 -14.37 36.86 7.49
C ILE A 661 -14.87 38.26 7.13
N ALA A 662 -15.98 38.35 6.40
CA ALA A 662 -16.68 39.61 6.12
C ALA A 662 -17.70 39.94 7.21
N SER A 663 -18.01 41.22 7.45
CA SER A 663 -19.02 41.65 8.44
C SER A 663 -19.77 42.90 7.99
N ASN A 664 -21.08 42.95 8.26
CA ASN A 664 -21.98 44.08 8.02
C ASN A 664 -22.80 44.41 9.29
N ILE A 665 -23.79 45.28 9.17
CA ILE A 665 -24.66 45.69 10.30
C ILE A 665 -25.52 44.56 10.90
N LEU A 666 -25.68 43.43 10.19
CA LEU A 666 -26.44 42.26 10.64
C LEU A 666 -25.55 41.19 11.31
N GLY A 667 -24.23 41.30 11.21
CA GLY A 667 -23.30 40.42 11.92
C GLY A 667 -21.97 40.16 11.20
N SER A 668 -21.30 39.08 11.59
CA SER A 668 -20.19 38.48 10.84
C SER A 668 -20.72 37.35 9.97
N GLY A 669 -20.20 37.24 8.75
CA GLY A 669 -20.43 36.12 7.84
C GLY A 669 -19.61 34.88 8.18
N GLU A 670 -19.67 33.90 7.29
CA GLU A 670 -18.84 32.70 7.39
C GLU A 670 -17.37 32.98 7.00
N PRO A 671 -16.40 32.21 7.54
CA PRO A 671 -15.02 32.20 7.05
C PRO A 671 -14.91 31.87 5.57
N SER A 672 -13.95 32.53 4.89
CA SER A 672 -13.45 32.06 3.60
C SER A 672 -12.91 30.62 3.70
N MET A 673 -12.78 29.96 2.54
CA MET A 673 -11.81 28.85 2.44
C MET A 673 -10.43 29.34 2.90
N PRO A 674 -9.63 28.50 3.59
CA PRO A 674 -8.27 28.85 3.96
C PRO A 674 -7.38 29.14 2.75
N SER A 675 -6.36 29.97 2.97
CA SER A 675 -5.24 30.16 2.06
C SER A 675 -4.45 28.87 1.88
N GLN A 676 -3.55 28.84 0.88
CA GLN A 676 -2.45 27.88 0.94
C GLN A 676 -1.61 28.12 2.20
N MET A 677 -0.99 27.06 2.73
CA MET A 677 -0.02 27.17 3.82
C MET A 677 1.28 27.77 3.27
N VAL A 678 1.74 28.87 3.87
CA VAL A 678 2.95 29.58 3.45
C VAL A 678 3.97 29.66 4.58
N ARG A 679 5.26 29.71 4.24
CA ARG A 679 6.34 29.91 5.21
C ARG A 679 6.88 31.33 5.16
N THR A 680 7.04 31.96 6.33
CA THR A 680 7.78 33.23 6.48
C THR A 680 9.26 33.05 6.14
N ARG A 681 9.94 34.15 5.80
CA ARG A 681 11.38 34.10 5.48
C ARG A 681 12.22 33.74 6.71
N GLU A 682 13.38 33.14 6.47
CA GLU A 682 14.37 32.86 7.51
C GLU A 682 14.99 34.17 8.05
N ALA A 683 15.24 34.22 9.35
CA ALA A 683 16.01 35.26 10.04
C ALA A 683 17.11 34.63 10.92
N ALA A 684 18.04 35.41 11.45
CA ALA A 684 19.01 34.88 12.42
C ALA A 684 18.32 34.48 13.75
N PRO A 685 18.88 33.54 14.54
CA PRO A 685 18.30 33.15 15.83
C PRO A 685 18.32 34.33 16.83
N THR A 686 17.17 34.71 17.36
CA THR A 686 17.01 35.90 18.24
C THR A 686 17.19 35.60 19.72
N VAL A 687 17.17 34.32 20.11
CA VAL A 687 17.26 33.85 21.51
C VAL A 687 18.55 33.07 21.71
N ALA A 688 19.15 33.16 22.91
CA ALA A 688 20.35 32.41 23.28
C ALA A 688 20.00 31.02 23.86
N PRO A 689 20.82 29.97 23.65
CA PRO A 689 20.57 28.65 24.22
C PRO A 689 20.61 28.66 25.76
N SER A 690 19.75 27.84 26.38
CA SER A 690 19.60 27.72 27.83
C SER A 690 20.27 26.48 28.41
N GLY A 691 20.28 26.35 29.75
CA GLY A 691 20.73 25.14 30.44
C GLY A 691 22.22 24.84 30.32
N LEU A 692 23.04 25.85 30.02
CA LEU A 692 24.49 25.71 29.84
C LEU A 692 25.18 25.28 31.16
N GLY A 693 25.91 24.17 31.11
CA GLY A 693 26.63 23.59 32.24
C GLY A 693 27.63 22.53 31.78
N GLY A 694 27.95 21.58 32.67
CA GLY A 694 28.86 20.49 32.37
C GLY A 694 29.57 19.93 33.61
N GLY A 695 30.55 19.06 33.39
CA GLY A 695 31.34 18.41 34.44
C GLY A 695 31.41 16.89 34.30
N GLY A 696 32.51 16.29 34.76
CA GLY A 696 32.81 14.88 34.56
C GLY A 696 33.35 14.57 33.16
N GLY A 697 33.49 13.26 32.87
CA GLY A 697 34.18 12.72 31.70
C GLY A 697 35.27 11.74 32.12
N ASP A 698 36.02 11.22 31.14
CA ASP A 698 37.23 10.45 31.44
C ASP A 698 38.41 11.38 31.80
N HIS A 699 39.50 10.83 32.31
CA HIS A 699 40.70 11.61 32.62
C HIS A 699 41.20 12.35 31.37
N HIS A 700 41.60 13.62 31.53
CA HIS A 700 41.91 14.57 30.45
C HIS A 700 40.71 15.12 29.63
N GLU A 701 39.46 14.94 30.08
CA GLU A 701 38.28 15.50 29.40
C GLU A 701 37.61 16.68 30.13
N LEU A 702 36.90 17.50 29.34
CA LEU A 702 35.96 18.54 29.76
C LEU A 702 34.64 18.33 28.99
N ILE A 703 33.59 17.88 29.68
CA ILE A 703 32.23 17.78 29.13
C ILE A 703 31.48 19.10 29.37
N ILE A 704 30.92 19.67 28.30
CA ILE A 704 30.05 20.85 28.33
C ILE A 704 28.68 20.45 27.77
N THR A 705 27.59 20.89 28.40
CA THR A 705 26.21 20.55 28.03
C THR A 705 25.30 21.77 27.99
N TRP A 706 24.21 21.69 27.21
CA TRP A 706 23.17 22.72 27.11
C TRP A 706 21.83 22.11 26.68
N THR A 707 20.73 22.86 26.80
CA THR A 707 19.41 22.46 26.32
C THR A 707 19.29 22.73 24.81
N PRO A 708 18.89 21.76 23.97
CA PRO A 708 18.55 22.02 22.58
C PRO A 708 17.46 23.10 22.43
N MET A 709 17.61 23.98 21.45
CA MET A 709 16.63 25.03 21.18
C MET A 709 15.46 24.49 20.36
N ALA A 710 14.24 24.69 20.88
CA ALA A 710 13.00 24.33 20.21
C ALA A 710 12.84 25.09 18.87
N ARG A 711 12.14 24.46 17.92
CA ARG A 711 12.15 24.80 16.49
C ARG A 711 11.71 26.24 16.20
N GLU A 712 10.80 26.75 16.99
CA GLU A 712 10.25 28.11 16.93
C GLU A 712 11.27 29.23 17.25
N TYR A 713 12.44 28.90 17.80
CA TYR A 713 13.54 29.84 18.04
C TYR A 713 14.73 29.65 17.08
N GLN A 714 14.64 28.67 16.16
CA GLN A 714 15.72 28.36 15.22
C GLN A 714 15.76 29.33 14.03
N ASN A 715 14.63 29.95 13.69
CA ASN A 715 14.42 31.03 12.71
C ASN A 715 14.91 30.77 11.27
N GLY A 716 15.46 29.59 10.93
CA GLY A 716 16.01 29.29 9.61
C GLY A 716 16.59 27.88 9.52
N ASP A 717 17.17 27.55 8.35
CA ASP A 717 17.80 26.25 8.08
C ASP A 717 19.33 26.28 8.34
N GLU A 718 20.01 25.13 8.26
CA GLU A 718 21.42 24.94 8.64
C GLU A 718 21.71 25.28 10.11
N PHE A 719 20.74 25.05 11.01
CA PHE A 719 20.83 25.42 12.42
C PHE A 719 21.85 24.59 13.22
N GLY A 720 22.58 25.26 14.11
CA GLY A 720 23.48 24.65 15.07
C GLY A 720 23.95 25.65 16.15
N TYR A 721 25.04 25.31 16.85
CA TYR A 721 25.56 26.10 17.97
C TYR A 721 27.01 26.54 17.77
N ILE A 722 27.40 27.63 18.40
CA ILE A 722 28.78 28.11 18.50
C ILE A 722 29.12 28.20 19.98
N LEU A 723 29.93 27.25 20.42
CA LEU A 723 30.40 27.13 21.79
C LEU A 723 31.76 27.84 21.91
N ALA A 724 31.88 28.73 22.88
CA ALA A 724 33.14 29.37 23.25
C ALA A 724 33.51 29.03 24.69
N PHE A 725 34.73 28.53 24.91
CA PHE A 725 35.22 28.13 26.23
C PHE A 725 36.69 28.51 26.45
N ARG A 726 37.09 28.74 27.70
CA ARG A 726 38.48 28.99 28.09
C ARG A 726 38.77 28.51 29.51
N LYS A 727 40.01 28.18 29.82
CA LYS A 727 40.44 27.99 31.21
C LYS A 727 40.24 29.31 31.96
N ARG A 728 39.74 29.26 33.20
CA ARG A 728 39.49 30.45 34.01
C ARG A 728 40.74 31.34 34.10
N ASN A 729 40.54 32.65 34.02
CA ASN A 729 41.61 33.68 34.05
C ASN A 729 42.62 33.65 32.86
N THR A 730 42.36 32.95 31.74
CA THR A 730 43.20 33.09 30.53
C THR A 730 42.60 34.08 29.52
N PRO A 731 43.40 34.76 28.66
CA PRO A 731 42.86 35.74 27.72
C PRO A 731 42.14 35.10 26.53
N SER A 732 42.63 33.97 26.02
CA SER A 732 42.19 33.38 24.75
C SER A 732 40.98 32.45 24.90
N TRP A 733 39.97 32.64 24.04
CA TRP A 733 38.83 31.74 23.91
C TRP A 733 39.07 30.69 22.82
N MET A 734 38.80 29.42 23.13
CA MET A 734 38.59 28.37 22.13
C MET A 734 37.15 28.45 21.64
N VAL A 735 36.93 28.33 20.33
CA VAL A 735 35.61 28.46 19.70
C VAL A 735 35.37 27.28 18.76
N VAL A 736 34.22 26.64 18.90
CA VAL A 736 33.84 25.44 18.13
C VAL A 736 32.42 25.63 17.59
N LYS A 737 32.22 25.38 16.28
CA LYS A 737 30.88 25.22 15.72
C LYS A 737 30.44 23.77 15.89
N VAL A 738 29.29 23.57 16.54
CA VAL A 738 28.64 22.28 16.74
C VAL A 738 27.43 22.24 15.80
N PRO A 739 27.45 21.45 14.71
CA PRO A 739 26.31 21.34 13.81
C PRO A 739 25.14 20.59 14.46
N HIS A 740 23.96 20.69 13.83
CA HIS A 740 22.69 20.06 14.21
C HIS A 740 22.00 20.65 15.45
N ALA A 741 20.66 20.77 15.36
CA ALA A 741 19.82 21.36 16.41
C ALA A 741 19.73 20.51 17.70
N GLU A 742 19.69 19.19 17.56
CA GLU A 742 19.55 18.24 18.69
C GLU A 742 20.82 18.09 19.54
N SER A 743 21.93 18.69 19.12
CA SER A 743 23.18 18.70 19.86
C SER A 743 23.00 19.38 21.22
N SER A 744 23.31 18.63 22.28
CA SER A 744 23.15 19.03 23.70
C SER A 744 24.43 18.86 24.54
N ARG A 745 25.51 18.35 23.92
CA ARG A 745 26.79 18.04 24.56
C ARG A 745 27.95 18.30 23.60
N TYR A 746 29.05 18.79 24.14
CA TYR A 746 30.38 18.79 23.53
C TYR A 746 31.39 18.16 24.51
N VAL A 747 32.47 17.58 23.98
CA VAL A 747 33.57 17.01 24.75
C VAL A 747 34.88 17.56 24.22
N TYR A 748 35.69 18.11 25.11
CA TYR A 748 37.04 18.58 24.81
C TYR A 748 38.05 17.71 25.57
N SER A 749 38.84 16.93 24.84
CA SER A 749 39.81 15.97 25.40
C SER A 749 41.23 16.43 25.06
N ASN A 750 42.09 16.64 26.06
CA ASN A 750 43.44 17.16 25.88
C ASN A 750 44.39 16.64 26.97
N GLN A 751 45.48 15.96 26.60
CA GLN A 751 46.44 15.34 27.53
C GLN A 751 47.11 16.33 28.51
N SER A 752 47.13 17.63 28.22
CA SER A 752 47.60 18.67 29.14
C SER A 752 46.51 19.25 30.06
N LEU A 753 45.30 18.70 30.02
CA LEU A 753 44.18 19.11 30.87
C LEU A 753 44.33 18.50 32.27
N SER A 754 44.60 19.36 33.26
CA SER A 754 44.60 19.01 34.68
C SER A 754 43.19 18.57 35.14
N PRO A 755 43.06 17.63 36.09
CA PRO A 755 41.77 17.26 36.66
C PRO A 755 41.13 18.41 37.46
N TYR A 756 39.79 18.45 37.51
CA TYR A 756 39.00 19.44 38.26
C TYR A 756 39.39 20.92 38.01
N CYS A 757 39.83 21.22 36.79
CA CYS A 757 40.30 22.54 36.38
C CYS A 757 39.10 23.41 35.93
N PRO A 758 38.95 24.66 36.42
CA PRO A 758 37.80 25.51 36.08
C PRO A 758 37.91 26.15 34.69
N PHE A 759 36.79 26.13 33.96
CA PHE A 759 36.59 26.72 32.63
C PHE A 759 35.38 27.65 32.62
N GLU A 760 35.53 28.79 31.96
CA GLU A 760 34.43 29.70 31.62
C GLU A 760 33.87 29.31 30.25
N VAL A 761 32.54 29.16 30.16
CA VAL A 761 31.86 28.70 28.94
C VAL A 761 30.68 29.62 28.59
N LYS A 762 30.45 29.84 27.30
CA LYS A 762 29.28 30.56 26.75
C LYS A 762 28.90 30.00 25.38
N ILE A 763 27.62 29.99 25.04
CA ILE A 763 27.12 29.40 23.79
C ILE A 763 26.19 30.36 23.07
N LYS A 764 26.15 30.32 21.74
CA LYS A 764 25.11 30.97 20.92
C LYS A 764 24.59 30.03 19.85
N ALA A 765 23.39 30.26 19.35
CA ALA A 765 22.88 29.59 18.17
C ALA A 765 23.43 30.24 16.88
N TYR A 766 23.38 29.50 15.77
CA TYR A 766 23.52 30.04 14.42
C TYR A 766 22.62 29.28 13.44
N ASN A 767 22.34 29.91 12.31
CA ASN A 767 21.71 29.29 11.14
C ASN A 767 22.28 29.93 9.87
N ARG A 768 21.75 29.58 8.69
CA ARG A 768 22.20 30.11 7.39
C ARG A 768 22.16 31.64 7.27
N LYS A 769 21.29 32.33 8.01
CA LYS A 769 21.14 33.80 7.99
C LYS A 769 22.10 34.54 8.92
N GLY A 770 22.58 33.89 9.99
CA GLY A 770 23.50 34.54 10.91
C GLY A 770 23.64 33.84 12.27
N GLU A 771 24.34 34.53 13.17
CA GLU A 771 24.67 34.04 14.51
C GLU A 771 23.89 34.84 15.56
N GLY A 772 23.25 34.15 16.51
CA GLY A 772 22.42 34.75 17.54
C GLY A 772 23.19 35.32 18.74
N PRO A 773 22.50 35.78 19.79
CA PRO A 773 23.14 36.28 21.01
C PRO A 773 23.80 35.15 21.81
N PHE A 774 24.87 35.49 22.54
CA PHE A 774 25.48 34.58 23.52
C PHE A 774 24.60 34.43 24.77
N SER A 775 24.63 33.23 25.33
CA SER A 775 24.09 32.89 26.64
C SER A 775 24.79 33.69 27.76
N GLN A 776 24.20 33.66 28.95
CA GLN A 776 24.98 33.93 30.16
C GLN A 776 26.16 32.95 30.25
N MET A 777 27.26 33.41 30.87
CA MET A 777 28.48 32.63 31.02
C MET A 777 28.37 31.69 32.22
N ALA A 778 28.68 30.41 32.04
CA ALA A 778 28.70 29.41 33.10
C ALA A 778 30.15 29.03 33.46
N LEU A 779 30.31 28.44 34.65
CA LEU A 779 31.57 27.87 35.14
C LEU A 779 31.46 26.34 35.17
N VAL A 780 32.37 25.66 34.48
CA VAL A 780 32.40 24.19 34.33
C VAL A 780 33.78 23.68 34.74
N HIS A 781 33.89 22.46 35.25
CA HIS A 781 35.17 21.85 35.62
C HIS A 781 35.50 20.66 34.72
N SER A 782 36.78 20.45 34.41
CA SER A 782 37.24 19.20 33.79
C SER A 782 37.03 17.99 34.71
N ALA A 783 37.11 16.79 34.15
CA ALA A 783 36.91 15.54 34.87
C ALA A 783 37.81 15.42 36.12
N GLU A 784 37.29 14.73 37.15
CA GLU A 784 38.07 14.35 38.33
C GLU A 784 38.95 13.13 38.05
N GLU A 785 40.11 13.04 38.70
CA GLU A 785 40.96 11.85 38.59
C GLU A 785 40.35 10.66 39.35
N ALA A 786 40.48 9.45 38.78
CA ALA A 786 39.95 8.20 39.32
C ALA A 786 40.72 7.67 40.55
N LEU A 787 40.77 8.48 41.62
CA LEU A 787 41.42 8.17 42.90
C LEU A 787 40.88 6.89 43.54
N THR A 788 41.77 6.04 44.05
CA THR A 788 41.40 4.88 44.88
C THR A 788 41.04 5.31 46.32
N ALA A 789 40.71 4.33 47.17
CA ALA A 789 40.43 4.56 48.59
C ALA A 789 41.67 4.94 49.44
N PHE A 790 42.88 4.79 48.89
CA PHE A 790 44.15 5.03 49.60
C PHE A 790 44.84 6.33 49.15
N GLU A 791 44.10 7.21 48.47
CA GLU A 791 44.65 8.34 47.71
C GLU A 791 43.76 9.58 47.80
N MET A 792 44.39 10.75 47.67
CA MET A 792 43.70 12.03 47.42
C MET A 792 44.43 12.80 46.32
N LEU A 793 43.68 13.56 45.52
CA LEU A 793 44.24 14.60 44.67
C LEU A 793 44.19 15.92 45.45
N VAL A 794 45.31 16.62 45.52
CA VAL A 794 45.39 17.96 46.08
C VAL A 794 45.57 18.92 44.90
N CYS A 795 44.67 19.90 44.77
CA CYS A 795 44.76 20.96 43.76
C CYS A 795 44.88 22.33 44.45
N TRP A 796 45.59 23.26 43.84
CA TRP A 796 45.78 24.63 44.32
C TRP A 796 45.79 25.61 43.15
N GLU A 797 45.77 26.92 43.45
CA GLU A 797 46.01 27.95 42.43
C GLU A 797 47.50 28.31 42.41
N SER A 798 48.05 28.63 41.23
CA SER A 798 49.46 29.02 41.12
C SER A 798 49.69 30.39 41.75
N VAL A 799 50.81 30.55 42.46
CA VAL A 799 51.22 31.86 43.01
C VAL A 799 51.60 32.78 41.84
N GLN A 800 50.73 33.75 41.54
CA GLN A 800 51.06 34.84 40.64
C GLN A 800 51.84 35.93 41.39
N ASP A 801 52.69 36.62 40.63
CA ASP A 801 53.61 37.70 41.04
C ASP A 801 54.80 37.27 41.93
N LEU A 802 55.99 37.18 41.30
CA LEU A 802 57.26 36.74 41.91
C LEU A 802 58.45 37.46 41.24
N THR A 803 58.54 38.78 41.40
CA THR A 803 59.49 39.65 40.69
C THR A 803 60.99 39.42 40.92
N THR A 804 61.39 38.59 41.91
CA THR A 804 62.82 38.29 42.17
C THR A 804 63.16 36.83 42.53
N ASN A 805 62.19 35.93 42.71
CA ASN A 805 62.46 34.55 43.14
C ASN A 805 61.53 33.53 42.45
N ILE A 806 62.07 32.80 41.47
CA ILE A 806 61.34 31.76 40.74
C ILE A 806 61.00 30.58 41.69
N VAL A 807 59.71 30.29 41.85
CA VAL A 807 59.22 29.07 42.52
C VAL A 807 59.65 27.85 41.72
N ARG A 808 60.24 26.86 42.41
CA ARG A 808 60.78 25.62 41.84
C ARG A 808 59.87 24.41 42.03
N GLY A 809 58.84 24.54 42.86
CA GLY A 809 57.90 23.48 43.19
C GLY A 809 57.01 23.84 44.38
N TYR A 810 56.17 22.89 44.78
CA TYR A 810 55.30 23.02 45.95
C TYR A 810 55.56 21.88 46.94
N GLU A 811 55.49 22.19 48.24
CA GLU A 811 55.46 21.22 49.33
C GLU A 811 54.01 21.08 49.80
N ILE A 812 53.48 19.86 49.81
CA ILE A 812 52.15 19.52 50.32
C ILE A 812 52.36 18.85 51.66
N ARG A 813 51.75 19.39 52.73
CA ARG A 813 51.72 18.77 54.05
C ARG A 813 50.33 18.24 54.33
N TYR A 814 50.25 17.02 54.85
CA TYR A 814 48.98 16.38 55.19
C TYR A 814 49.10 15.56 56.48
N TRP A 815 48.04 15.56 57.28
CA TRP A 815 47.97 14.80 58.54
C TRP A 815 46.52 14.44 58.85
N ARG A 816 46.29 13.39 59.65
CA ARG A 816 44.91 12.99 59.98
C ARG A 816 44.29 14.03 60.91
N GLN A 817 42.97 14.22 60.81
CA GLN A 817 42.25 15.28 61.52
C GLN A 817 42.40 15.25 63.06
N HIS A 818 42.72 14.09 63.64
CA HIS A 818 42.98 13.88 65.07
C HIS A 818 44.44 14.14 65.49
N GLU A 819 45.34 14.47 64.56
CA GLU A 819 46.77 14.67 64.79
C GLU A 819 47.14 16.16 64.79
N LYS A 820 48.29 16.49 65.38
CA LYS A 820 48.85 17.85 65.32
C LYS A 820 49.68 18.00 64.04
N GLU A 821 49.67 19.20 63.46
CA GLU A 821 50.40 19.54 62.22
C GLU A 821 51.92 19.25 62.28
N ALA A 822 52.50 19.23 63.48
CA ALA A 822 53.89 18.81 63.70
C ALA A 822 54.18 17.34 63.26
N ALA A 823 53.15 16.51 63.14
CA ALA A 823 53.23 15.13 62.66
C ALA A 823 52.83 14.98 61.18
N ALA A 824 52.83 16.07 60.41
CA ALA A 824 52.42 16.04 59.00
C ALA A 824 53.48 15.41 58.07
N ASP A 825 53.03 14.38 57.36
CA ASP A 825 53.69 13.80 56.20
C ASP A 825 53.78 14.84 55.06
N ARG A 826 54.75 14.66 54.16
CA ARG A 826 55.08 15.67 53.15
C ARG A 826 55.35 15.06 51.78
N VAL A 827 54.71 15.61 50.74
CA VAL A 827 55.07 15.39 49.33
C VAL A 827 55.66 16.68 48.78
N ARG A 828 56.66 16.59 47.90
CA ARG A 828 57.15 17.75 47.11
C ARG A 828 56.95 17.48 45.63
N THR A 829 56.41 18.46 44.92
CA THR A 829 56.41 18.51 43.45
C THR A 829 57.61 19.30 42.94
N ALA A 830 57.97 19.10 41.68
CA ALA A 830 58.96 19.88 40.96
C ALA A 830 58.29 20.58 39.77
N GLY A 831 58.69 21.82 39.49
CA GLY A 831 58.07 22.64 38.44
C GLY A 831 56.83 23.41 38.91
N LEU A 832 56.01 23.84 37.95
CA LEU A 832 54.88 24.78 38.18
C LEU A 832 53.50 24.09 38.14
N GLU A 833 53.46 22.77 38.36
CA GLU A 833 52.22 22.01 38.45
C GLU A 833 51.36 22.48 39.65
N THR A 834 50.06 22.62 39.43
CA THR A 834 49.10 23.15 40.43
C THR A 834 48.21 22.06 41.03
N SER A 835 48.62 20.81 40.91
CA SER A 835 47.90 19.63 41.39
C SER A 835 48.87 18.46 41.58
N ALA A 836 48.69 17.66 42.64
CA ALA A 836 49.41 16.38 42.78
C ALA A 836 48.64 15.36 43.62
N ARG A 837 48.89 14.09 43.29
CA ARG A 837 48.29 12.90 43.90
C ARG A 837 49.12 12.44 45.11
N VAL A 838 48.47 12.36 46.27
CA VAL A 838 49.05 11.85 47.52
C VAL A 838 48.49 10.45 47.76
N SER A 839 49.36 9.47 47.98
CA SER A 839 49.01 8.05 48.09
C SER A 839 49.49 7.43 49.41
N GLY A 840 49.10 6.17 49.68
CA GLY A 840 49.40 5.47 50.94
C GLY A 840 48.52 5.88 52.13
N LEU A 841 47.43 6.60 51.86
CA LEU A 841 46.51 7.12 52.87
C LEU A 841 45.59 6.02 53.41
N ARG A 842 45.02 6.24 54.61
CA ARG A 842 43.99 5.36 55.16
C ARG A 842 42.63 5.66 54.52
N PRO A 843 41.85 4.65 54.07
CA PRO A 843 40.48 4.85 53.58
C PRO A 843 39.53 5.45 54.62
N SER A 844 38.47 6.12 54.14
CA SER A 844 37.39 6.71 54.96
C SER A 844 37.89 7.59 56.13
N THR A 845 39.03 8.23 55.96
CA THR A 845 39.74 8.98 57.01
C THR A 845 39.81 10.46 56.62
N PHE A 846 39.50 11.34 57.57
CA PHE A 846 39.65 12.77 57.40
C PHE A 846 41.12 13.20 57.57
N TYR A 847 41.60 14.00 56.61
CA TYR A 847 42.91 14.62 56.59
C TYR A 847 42.78 16.14 56.50
N TYR A 848 43.65 16.85 57.20
CA TYR A 848 43.96 18.25 56.90
C TYR A 848 45.07 18.30 55.84
N VAL A 849 45.04 19.32 54.99
CA VAL A 849 46.05 19.54 53.93
C VAL A 849 46.40 21.03 53.83
N THR A 850 47.68 21.34 53.66
CA THR A 850 48.18 22.68 53.32
C THR A 850 49.23 22.59 52.23
N VAL A 851 49.23 23.53 51.28
CA VAL A 851 50.24 23.64 50.23
C VAL A 851 51.13 24.86 50.50
N LEU A 852 52.44 24.71 50.28
CA LEU A 852 53.44 25.76 50.45
C LEU A 852 54.31 25.83 49.20
N ALA A 853 54.42 27.00 48.55
CA ALA A 853 55.36 27.18 47.44
C ALA A 853 56.82 27.18 47.97
N TYR A 854 57.78 26.67 47.19
CA TYR A 854 59.21 26.75 47.55
C TYR A 854 60.09 27.21 46.39
N ASN A 855 61.22 27.83 46.73
CA ASN A 855 62.26 28.30 45.80
C ASN A 855 63.64 27.81 46.27
N SER A 856 64.73 28.39 45.75
CA SER A 856 66.11 28.02 46.15
C SER A 856 66.53 28.49 47.55
N ALA A 857 65.81 29.42 48.18
CA ALA A 857 66.07 29.88 49.54
C ALA A 857 65.28 29.09 50.60
N GLY A 858 64.10 28.56 50.26
CA GLY A 858 63.32 27.71 51.17
C GLY A 858 61.84 27.59 50.80
N THR A 859 61.07 27.07 51.75
CA THR A 859 59.61 26.93 51.67
C THR A 859 58.92 28.17 52.24
N GLY A 860 57.96 28.73 51.51
CA GLY A 860 57.15 29.89 51.91
C GLY A 860 56.05 29.57 52.94
N PRO A 861 55.13 30.52 53.20
CA PRO A 861 54.02 30.32 54.12
C PRO A 861 53.00 29.28 53.59
N PRO A 862 52.25 28.62 54.49
CA PRO A 862 51.20 27.67 54.09
C PRO A 862 49.93 28.35 53.60
N SER A 863 49.25 27.67 52.68
CA SER A 863 47.87 27.95 52.31
C SER A 863 46.92 27.86 53.52
N PRO A 864 45.71 28.43 53.43
CA PRO A 864 44.60 27.99 54.27
C PRO A 864 44.46 26.46 54.27
N ARG A 865 44.08 25.88 55.41
CA ARG A 865 43.95 24.43 55.56
C ARG A 865 42.70 23.93 54.83
N ALA A 866 42.88 23.04 53.85
CA ALA A 866 41.80 22.24 53.31
C ALA A 866 41.49 21.05 54.24
N THR A 867 40.30 20.46 54.09
CA THR A 867 39.92 19.20 54.76
C THR A 867 39.37 18.25 53.70
N VAL A 868 39.91 17.04 53.65
CA VAL A 868 39.59 16.01 52.66
C VAL A 868 39.28 14.70 53.38
N ILE A 869 38.33 13.91 52.84
CA ILE A 869 38.09 12.54 53.27
C ILE A 869 38.42 11.58 52.12
N THR A 870 39.18 10.53 52.42
CA THR A 870 39.49 9.45 51.47
C THR A 870 38.26 8.56 51.22
N LYS A 871 38.16 7.98 50.01
CA LYS A 871 37.02 7.14 49.62
C LYS A 871 36.91 5.87 50.48
N LYS A 872 35.76 5.17 50.41
CA LYS A 872 35.59 3.85 51.03
C LYS A 872 36.31 2.76 50.21
N PRO A 873 36.92 1.74 50.83
CA PRO A 873 37.50 0.62 50.12
C PRO A 873 36.47 -0.11 49.25
N PRO A 874 36.88 -0.79 48.16
CA PRO A 874 35.99 -1.65 47.38
C PRO A 874 35.50 -2.85 48.21
N PRO A 875 34.37 -3.48 47.83
CA PRO A 875 33.87 -4.69 48.50
C PRO A 875 34.88 -5.83 48.54
N ASN A 876 35.19 -6.34 49.73
CA ASN A 876 36.22 -7.36 49.94
C ASN A 876 35.67 -8.79 49.98
N ARG A 877 34.57 -9.05 49.25
CA ARG A 877 33.90 -10.37 49.17
C ARG A 877 33.64 -10.76 47.72
N PRO A 878 34.05 -11.96 47.26
CA PRO A 878 33.67 -12.45 45.95
C PRO A 878 32.18 -12.84 45.90
N PRO A 879 31.59 -12.99 44.69
CA PRO A 879 30.26 -13.57 44.54
C PRO A 879 30.15 -14.98 45.10
N GLY A 880 29.01 -15.28 45.73
CA GLY A 880 28.70 -16.61 46.24
C GLY A 880 28.16 -17.55 45.16
N ASN A 881 28.17 -18.86 45.45
CA ASN A 881 27.38 -19.88 44.75
C ASN A 881 27.51 -19.87 43.21
N VAL A 882 28.75 -19.67 42.72
CA VAL A 882 29.04 -19.54 41.29
C VAL A 882 28.77 -20.86 40.57
N SER A 883 27.83 -20.85 39.62
CA SER A 883 27.40 -21.99 38.84
C SER A 883 27.33 -21.65 37.34
N TRP A 884 27.30 -22.65 36.48
CA TRP A 884 27.29 -22.45 35.02
C TRP A 884 26.56 -23.57 34.28
N LYS A 885 26.13 -23.28 33.05
CA LYS A 885 25.54 -24.22 32.09
C LYS A 885 25.95 -23.87 30.66
N THR A 886 25.89 -24.84 29.75
CA THR A 886 26.18 -24.66 28.31
C THR A 886 25.15 -25.37 27.44
N ASP A 887 24.88 -24.81 26.26
CA ASP A 887 24.04 -25.36 25.20
C ASP A 887 24.84 -25.72 23.92
N GLY A 888 26.17 -25.61 23.99
CA GLY A 888 27.08 -25.80 22.85
C GLY A 888 27.38 -24.53 22.06
N SER A 889 26.60 -23.45 22.23
CA SER A 889 26.84 -22.12 21.63
C SER A 889 27.22 -21.06 22.67
N TRP A 890 26.68 -21.16 23.89
CA TRP A 890 26.82 -20.19 24.96
C TRP A 890 27.20 -20.84 26.29
N VAL A 891 27.94 -20.09 27.13
CA VAL A 891 28.13 -20.43 28.55
C VAL A 891 27.37 -19.40 29.39
N THR A 892 26.30 -19.84 30.05
CA THR A 892 25.62 -19.02 31.07
C THR A 892 26.33 -19.21 32.40
N VAL A 893 26.66 -18.12 33.10
CA VAL A 893 27.25 -18.13 34.45
C VAL A 893 26.31 -17.39 35.41
N MET A 894 26.11 -17.93 36.61
CA MET A 894 25.17 -17.44 37.63
C MET A 894 25.89 -17.37 38.99
N TRP A 895 25.52 -16.41 39.85
CA TRP A 895 26.12 -16.21 41.17
C TRP A 895 25.20 -15.41 42.11
N ASP A 896 25.44 -15.50 43.42
CA ASP A 896 24.72 -14.73 44.44
C ASP A 896 25.18 -13.26 44.48
N HIS A 897 24.22 -12.34 44.67
CA HIS A 897 24.47 -10.90 44.69
C HIS A 897 25.28 -10.46 45.93
N VAL A 898 26.50 -9.96 45.72
CA VAL A 898 27.35 -9.36 46.77
C VAL A 898 26.75 -8.05 47.30
N LYS A 899 26.46 -7.97 48.60
CA LYS A 899 26.03 -6.73 49.27
C LYS A 899 27.22 -6.05 49.97
N ALA A 900 27.58 -4.85 49.53
CA ALA A 900 28.60 -4.02 50.15
C ALA A 900 28.24 -3.67 51.62
N MET A 901 29.24 -3.68 52.49
CA MET A 901 29.11 -3.31 53.91
C MET A 901 29.08 -1.78 54.08
N LYS A 902 28.64 -1.31 55.27
CA LYS A 902 28.47 0.13 55.55
C LYS A 902 29.77 0.95 55.41
N ASN A 903 30.92 0.30 55.55
CA ASN A 903 32.28 0.83 55.40
C ASN A 903 32.91 0.56 54.01
N GLU A 904 32.21 -0.08 53.08
CA GLU A 904 32.68 -0.34 51.70
C GLU A 904 32.00 0.61 50.69
N SER A 905 32.60 0.74 49.51
CA SER A 905 31.97 1.38 48.34
C SER A 905 30.89 0.46 47.73
N ALA A 906 29.90 1.04 47.06
CA ALA A 906 28.82 0.27 46.44
C ALA A 906 29.32 -0.66 45.32
N VAL A 907 28.64 -1.79 45.12
CA VAL A 907 28.87 -2.66 43.95
C VAL A 907 28.29 -1.98 42.71
N LEU A 908 29.15 -1.62 41.76
CA LEU A 908 28.77 -0.98 40.49
C LEU A 908 28.56 -1.98 39.35
N GLY A 909 28.99 -3.23 39.51
CA GLY A 909 28.89 -4.29 38.50
C GLY A 909 29.79 -5.48 38.82
N TYR A 910 29.76 -6.49 37.94
CA TYR A 910 30.55 -7.73 38.04
C TYR A 910 31.38 -7.94 36.77
N LYS A 911 32.58 -8.53 36.89
CA LYS A 911 33.47 -8.81 35.77
C LYS A 911 33.76 -10.30 35.66
N VAL A 912 33.17 -10.95 34.65
CA VAL A 912 33.46 -12.35 34.31
C VAL A 912 34.74 -12.41 33.46
N LYS A 913 35.62 -13.39 33.74
CA LYS A 913 36.82 -13.65 32.93
C LYS A 913 36.82 -15.12 32.51
N ILE A 914 36.71 -15.36 31.20
CA ILE A 914 36.82 -16.69 30.60
C ILE A 914 38.30 -16.93 30.24
N LEU A 915 38.78 -18.16 30.44
CA LEU A 915 40.11 -18.62 30.03
C LEU A 915 39.94 -19.82 29.10
N VAL A 916 40.44 -19.71 27.88
CA VAL A 916 40.49 -20.83 26.92
C VAL A 916 41.80 -21.59 27.14
N ILE A 917 41.73 -22.93 27.20
CA ILE A 917 42.88 -23.79 27.40
C ILE A 917 43.00 -24.73 26.19
N GLU A 918 43.94 -24.41 25.30
CA GLU A 918 44.26 -25.26 24.15
C GLU A 918 45.31 -26.31 24.54
N TRP A 919 45.01 -27.59 24.25
CA TRP A 919 45.91 -28.71 24.54
C TRP A 919 46.76 -29.04 23.32
N LEU A 920 47.99 -28.53 23.28
CA LEU A 920 49.01 -28.89 22.28
C LEU A 920 50.00 -29.93 22.82
N SER A 921 50.30 -30.95 22.00
CA SER A 921 51.10 -32.11 22.39
C SER A 921 52.52 -32.07 21.81
N LYS A 922 53.56 -31.86 22.66
CA LYS A 922 54.84 -32.61 22.68
C LYS A 922 55.93 -32.01 23.61
N ILE A 923 56.34 -32.80 24.61
CA ILE A 923 57.74 -33.16 24.95
C ILE A 923 58.69 -32.16 25.69
N ARG A 924 59.19 -32.64 26.84
CA ARG A 924 60.45 -32.35 27.59
C ARG A 924 60.66 -31.02 28.36
N LEU A 925 60.32 -31.10 29.65
CA LEU A 925 61.28 -31.13 30.79
C LEU A 925 62.56 -30.26 30.75
N PHE A 926 62.68 -29.37 31.74
CA PHE A 926 63.72 -29.52 32.78
C PHE A 926 63.22 -29.02 34.16
N CYS A 927 63.29 -29.91 35.17
CA CYS A 927 63.11 -29.61 36.60
C CYS A 927 64.47 -29.16 37.21
N TRP A 928 64.69 -28.81 38.48
CA TRP A 928 63.95 -28.77 39.77
C TRP A 928 64.28 -27.40 40.47
N THR A 929 63.75 -26.93 41.60
CA THR A 929 63.32 -27.47 42.92
C THR A 929 62.26 -26.51 43.51
N VAL A 930 61.32 -26.81 44.44
CA VAL A 930 61.02 -27.96 45.35
C VAL A 930 61.85 -28.07 46.63
N GLU A 931 61.29 -27.58 47.74
CA GLU A 931 60.67 -28.38 48.83
C GLU A 931 59.34 -27.68 49.22
N ARG A 932 58.17 -28.32 49.40
CA ARG A 932 57.70 -29.42 50.27
C ARG A 932 57.46 -29.00 51.72
N ASP A 933 56.42 -29.45 52.44
CA ASP A 933 55.12 -30.11 52.17
C ASP A 933 54.17 -29.71 53.35
N LEU A 934 52.86 -29.98 53.49
CA LEU A 934 51.88 -30.99 53.00
C LEU A 934 50.60 -30.26 52.47
N ILE A 935 49.72 -30.79 51.59
CA ILE A 935 48.80 -31.97 51.69
C ILE A 935 47.72 -31.75 52.80
N THR A 936 46.39 -31.75 52.52
CA THR A 936 45.60 -32.78 51.81
C THR A 936 44.26 -32.29 51.20
N ARG A 937 43.81 -32.95 50.11
CA ARG A 937 42.41 -33.33 49.71
C ARG A 937 41.22 -32.40 50.08
N LYS A 938 40.50 -31.86 49.08
CA LYS A 938 39.44 -32.49 48.23
C LYS A 938 38.04 -32.55 48.89
N PRO A 939 36.91 -32.51 48.15
CA PRO A 939 36.76 -32.52 46.67
C PRO A 939 37.51 -31.42 45.91
#